data_AF-A0A0D2J9A3-F1
#
_entry.id   AF-A0A0D2J9A3-F1
#
_cell.length_a   1.000
_cell.length_b   1.000
_cell.length_c   1.000
_cell.angle_alpha   90.00
_cell.angle_beta   90.00
_cell.angle_gamma   90.00
#
_symmetry.space_group_name_H-M   'P 1'
#
loop_
_entity.id
_entity.type
_entity.pdbx_description
1 polymer ?
#
loop_
_entity_poly.entity_id
_entity_poly.type
_entity_poly.pdbx_seq_one_letter_code
_entity_poly.pdbx_strand_id
1 'polypeptide(L)'
;MASELRDLNDIRVSFTPGKPFYPYEQLLAVQPASSCTLLPEPYQYLMTSPTSPIRDFYPVKFDIDMEGKRAEWEGIVKIPFISEDRLLAAARSVKQEALTSEERRRNAHGDVLVFQHVAGRHEAEHCESTLPRWGATVHHAHSSCRHVPPPPPLPPAQLGFRPALVKGTLTGKKNPPGFPTLKTMKLVGAELKMAGVTVFGNPSKKESLILTLPDIHQVLGESTDASAVSSMIGERVYVKWPYLQEAQIVRVSDKSQDLSATGARQMPKEEADNWANLSSRTRNVFLTKQGVETGPLPVMLHVKACTGYVRHADGSVVKRYKDEEAPYPLQARTPPRPHPLAAPGAAGAAFLARRRGAVLRQRPRPPAGFHDPDEPRPIDLQEGVRVLFLGQEHYGCVATLLPDPGRGVDAHGRRLLGLSAGGAPGARACVRVAPARHDAAGAAKRGRQVVREYPIQYMPSGVAARALRVNPRLLGRVTGNVWVGDGDNRVDVGLAVKNAKQGLCVPGLAAPLHDDSGWAYSQPLLDLVAEYRRRFPWVLSTLESSSEHRLTAEMLVPASVAATASERSAKLSEVTSWLKGLPTAKRPLVKTGVQIASDKALEILLATMPPLLPRGAGSFLPVDYENVAAPLLLPPYDPSRPLSALLGGQLEHTAKIGLPVPGTPVCQSPSQ
;
A
#
# COMPACT_ATOMS: atom_id res chain seq x y z
N MET A 1 -30.44 3.99 34.07
CA MET A 1 -30.14 2.60 33.62
C MET A 1 -31.01 2.23 32.43
N ALA A 2 -30.65 1.24 31.61
CA ALA A 2 -31.50 0.82 30.48
C ALA A 2 -32.90 0.36 30.93
N SER A 3 -33.03 -0.20 32.13
CA SER A 3 -34.29 -0.59 32.79
C SER A 3 -35.24 0.57 33.09
N GLU A 4 -34.74 1.82 33.09
CA GLU A 4 -35.50 3.05 33.34
C GLU A 4 -35.91 3.74 32.03
N LEU A 5 -35.43 3.29 30.87
CA LEU A 5 -35.85 3.77 29.56
C LEU A 5 -37.22 3.18 29.18
N ARG A 6 -38.25 3.54 29.95
CA ARG A 6 -39.65 3.16 29.76
C ARG A 6 -40.41 4.32 29.09
N ASP A 7 -41.56 4.02 28.50
CA ASP A 7 -42.51 5.02 27.97
C ASP A 7 -41.90 5.99 26.93
N LEU A 8 -40.88 5.55 26.19
CA LEU A 8 -40.17 6.37 25.20
C LEU A 8 -41.08 6.90 24.08
N ASN A 9 -42.21 6.23 23.82
CA ASN A 9 -43.20 6.64 22.81
C ASN A 9 -43.89 7.96 23.18
N ASP A 10 -43.89 8.34 24.46
CA ASP A 10 -44.55 9.57 24.93
C ASP A 10 -43.65 10.81 24.77
N ILE A 11 -42.35 10.61 24.53
CA ILE A 11 -41.39 11.69 24.36
C ILE A 11 -41.56 12.32 22.98
N ARG A 12 -42.09 13.54 22.95
CA ARG A 12 -42.09 14.37 21.75
C ARG A 12 -40.76 15.09 21.60
N VAL A 13 -39.96 14.64 20.64
CA VAL A 13 -38.66 15.24 20.34
C VAL A 13 -38.79 16.24 19.20
N SER A 14 -38.49 17.51 19.48
CA SER A 14 -38.41 18.57 18.46
C SER A 14 -37.19 19.45 18.73
N PHE A 15 -36.44 19.75 17.68
CA PHE A 15 -35.28 20.65 17.74
C PHE A 15 -35.51 21.86 16.85
N THR A 16 -35.08 23.02 17.33
CA THR A 16 -35.02 24.24 16.51
C THR A 16 -33.62 24.32 15.91
N PRO A 17 -33.48 24.47 14.58
CA PRO A 17 -32.17 24.67 13.96
C PRO A 17 -31.46 25.89 14.55
N GLY A 18 -30.27 25.67 15.12
CA GLY A 18 -29.39 26.73 15.62
C GLY A 18 -28.50 27.32 14.53
N LYS A 19 -27.49 28.09 14.93
CA LYS A 19 -26.41 28.57 14.07
C LYS A 19 -25.09 27.98 14.53
N PRO A 20 -24.16 27.66 13.62
CA PRO A 20 -22.81 27.27 14.02
C PRO A 20 -22.11 28.43 14.71
N PHE A 21 -21.27 28.12 15.70
CA PHE A 21 -20.36 29.10 16.31
C PHE A 21 -19.35 29.61 15.30
N TYR A 22 -18.93 30.86 15.47
CA TYR A 22 -17.75 31.37 14.78
C TYR A 22 -16.49 30.64 15.25
N PRO A 23 -15.41 30.60 14.45
CA PRO A 23 -14.19 29.89 14.80
C PRO A 23 -13.65 30.17 16.21
N TYR A 24 -13.64 31.43 16.66
CA TYR A 24 -13.16 31.77 18.01
C TYR A 24 -14.11 31.37 19.13
N GLU A 25 -15.42 31.46 18.90
CA GLU A 25 -16.44 30.99 19.85
C GLU A 25 -16.31 29.47 20.03
N GLN A 26 -16.13 28.73 18.94
CA GLN A 26 -15.89 27.30 18.97
C GLN A 26 -14.56 26.95 19.68
N LEU A 27 -13.49 27.70 19.42
CA LEU A 27 -12.21 27.48 20.11
C LEU A 27 -12.34 27.71 21.62
N LEU A 28 -13.05 28.73 22.05
CA LEU A 28 -13.35 28.93 23.47
C LEU A 28 -14.21 27.79 24.05
N ALA A 29 -15.14 27.24 23.27
CA ALA A 29 -15.99 26.15 23.72
C ALA A 29 -15.25 24.80 23.86
N VAL A 30 -14.19 24.57 23.09
CA VAL A 30 -13.55 23.25 22.95
C VAL A 30 -12.17 23.19 23.60
N GLN A 31 -11.38 24.25 23.50
CA GLN A 31 -9.99 24.21 23.93
C GLN A 31 -9.86 24.34 25.46
N PRO A 32 -8.90 23.64 26.09
CA PRO A 32 -8.54 23.90 27.47
C PRO A 32 -7.72 25.19 27.59
N ALA A 33 -7.66 25.77 28.80
CA ALA A 33 -6.89 26.99 29.05
C ALA A 33 -5.39 26.87 28.73
N SER A 34 -4.82 25.66 28.75
CA SER A 34 -3.42 25.40 28.37
C SER A 34 -3.14 25.64 26.88
N SER A 35 -4.18 25.64 26.04
CA SER A 35 -4.09 25.87 24.58
C SER A 35 -4.63 27.25 24.19
N CYS A 36 -4.68 28.20 25.13
CA CYS A 36 -5.18 29.56 24.86
C CYS A 36 -4.41 30.28 23.76
N THR A 37 -3.14 29.95 23.54
CA THR A 37 -2.30 30.53 22.48
C THR A 37 -2.79 30.26 21.06
N LEU A 38 -3.73 29.33 20.87
CA LEU A 38 -4.41 29.10 19.59
C LEU A 38 -5.46 30.17 19.25
N LEU A 39 -5.88 30.96 20.24
CA LEU A 39 -6.74 32.13 20.06
C LEU A 39 -5.89 33.41 19.89
N PRO A 40 -6.43 34.46 19.22
CA PRO A 40 -5.84 35.79 19.27
C PRO A 40 -5.62 36.25 20.71
N GLU A 41 -4.54 37.00 20.94
CA GLU A 41 -4.17 37.52 22.27
C GLU A 41 -5.37 38.14 23.03
N PRO A 42 -6.24 38.97 22.41
CA PRO A 42 -7.37 39.58 23.12
C PRO A 42 -8.41 38.59 23.67
N TYR A 43 -8.46 37.34 23.19
CA TYR A 43 -9.38 36.32 23.69
C TYR A 43 -8.77 35.46 24.82
N GLN A 44 -7.44 35.41 24.94
CA GLN A 44 -6.76 34.44 25.80
C GLN A 44 -7.09 34.63 27.29
N TYR A 45 -7.31 35.88 27.73
CA TYR A 45 -7.66 36.18 29.11
C TYR A 45 -8.99 35.54 29.55
N LEU A 46 -9.91 35.28 28.61
CA LEU A 46 -11.19 34.64 28.90
C LEU A 46 -11.00 33.21 29.43
N MET A 47 -9.90 32.54 29.07
CA MET A 47 -9.61 31.18 29.52
C MET A 47 -8.74 31.14 30.78
N THR A 48 -7.82 32.10 30.93
CA THR A 48 -6.76 32.03 31.94
C THR A 48 -7.00 32.94 33.15
N SER A 49 -7.61 34.11 32.96
CA SER A 49 -7.77 35.11 34.02
C SER A 49 -8.75 34.64 35.10
N PRO A 50 -8.40 34.73 36.40
CA PRO A 50 -9.34 34.49 37.49
C PRO A 50 -10.58 35.40 37.45
N THR A 51 -10.46 36.58 36.83
CA THR A 51 -11.57 37.55 36.68
C THR A 51 -12.43 37.31 35.44
N SER A 52 -12.13 36.27 34.64
CA SER A 52 -12.93 35.96 33.46
C SER A 52 -14.36 35.56 33.85
N PRO A 53 -15.38 36.07 33.14
CA PRO A 53 -16.79 35.72 33.39
C PRO A 53 -17.11 34.25 33.06
N ILE A 54 -16.19 33.52 32.42
CA ILE A 54 -16.32 32.12 32.04
C ILE A 54 -15.14 31.26 32.56
N ARG A 55 -14.44 31.73 33.60
CA ARG A 55 -13.27 31.04 34.17
C ARG A 55 -13.58 29.63 34.68
N ASP A 56 -14.81 29.41 35.15
CA ASP A 56 -15.35 28.14 35.64
C ASP A 56 -15.45 27.07 34.56
N PHE A 57 -15.49 27.44 33.27
CA PHE A 57 -15.50 26.47 32.16
C PHE A 57 -14.15 25.76 31.99
N TYR A 58 -13.08 26.28 32.58
CA TYR A 58 -11.70 25.78 32.37
C TYR A 58 -11.06 25.30 33.69
N PRO A 59 -11.55 24.20 34.29
CA PRO A 59 -10.97 23.67 35.51
C PRO A 59 -9.52 23.20 35.26
N VAL A 60 -8.61 23.53 36.19
CA VAL A 60 -7.21 23.10 36.12
C VAL A 60 -7.05 21.63 36.49
N LYS A 61 -7.93 21.14 37.37
CA LYS A 61 -8.05 19.75 37.80
C LYS A 61 -9.49 19.30 37.63
N PHE A 62 -9.69 18.11 37.10
CA PHE A 62 -11.00 17.50 36.91
C PHE A 62 -10.88 16.00 37.16
N ASP A 63 -12.00 15.37 37.51
CA ASP A 63 -12.05 13.95 37.81
C ASP A 63 -12.30 13.15 36.53
N ILE A 64 -11.70 11.96 36.45
CA ILE A 64 -11.96 10.98 35.40
C ILE A 64 -12.57 9.75 36.04
N ASP A 65 -13.77 9.41 35.63
CA ASP A 65 -14.49 8.23 36.10
C ASP A 65 -14.13 7.02 35.23
N MET A 66 -13.53 6.02 35.85
CA MET A 66 -13.01 4.81 35.21
C MET A 66 -13.95 3.61 35.35
N GLU A 67 -15.21 3.81 35.77
CA GLU A 67 -16.18 2.73 36.02
C GLU A 67 -16.27 1.76 34.83
N GLY A 68 -15.84 0.51 35.05
CA GLY A 68 -15.85 -0.55 34.04
C GLY A 68 -14.86 -0.38 32.88
N LYS A 69 -13.95 0.60 32.92
CA LYS A 69 -12.95 0.89 31.88
C LYS A 69 -11.55 0.57 32.35
N ARG A 70 -10.70 0.13 31.42
CA ARG A 70 -9.29 -0.22 31.71
C ARG A 70 -8.31 0.82 31.18
N ALA A 71 -8.70 1.57 30.17
CA ALA A 71 -7.84 2.57 29.54
C ALA A 71 -8.34 3.98 29.83
N GLU A 72 -7.44 4.89 30.20
CA GLU A 72 -7.78 6.25 30.65
C GLU A 72 -8.60 7.05 29.61
N TRP A 73 -8.33 6.85 28.32
CA TRP A 73 -9.06 7.53 27.23
C TRP A 73 -10.51 7.04 27.05
N GLU A 74 -10.90 5.95 27.70
CA GLU A 74 -12.30 5.48 27.75
C GLU A 74 -13.05 6.03 28.96
N GLY A 75 -12.33 6.62 29.93
CA GLY A 75 -12.90 7.19 31.15
C GLY A 75 -13.76 8.42 30.86
N ILE A 76 -14.76 8.65 31.71
CA ILE A 76 -15.66 9.79 31.58
C ILE A 76 -15.00 11.00 32.23
N VAL A 77 -14.67 12.00 31.41
CA VAL A 77 -14.09 13.27 31.86
C VAL A 77 -15.18 14.15 32.45
N LYS A 78 -15.13 14.41 33.76
CA LYS A 78 -16.12 15.21 34.49
C LYS A 78 -15.74 16.69 34.47
N ILE A 79 -16.10 17.38 33.39
CA ILE A 79 -15.94 18.83 33.24
C ILE A 79 -17.29 19.56 33.21
N PRO A 80 -17.36 20.85 33.60
CA PRO A 80 -18.59 21.64 33.53
C PRO A 80 -19.11 21.76 32.10
N PHE A 81 -20.44 21.69 31.93
CA PHE A 81 -21.07 22.01 30.66
C PHE A 81 -21.11 23.53 30.44
N ILE A 82 -20.70 23.95 29.26
CA ILE A 82 -20.66 25.37 28.87
C ILE A 82 -22.07 25.90 28.62
N SER A 83 -22.35 27.08 29.19
CA SER A 83 -23.54 27.85 28.83
C SER A 83 -23.26 28.69 27.59
N GLU A 84 -23.99 28.43 26.50
CA GLU A 84 -23.88 29.14 25.22
C GLU A 84 -24.01 30.66 25.40
N ASP A 85 -25.04 31.12 26.11
CA ASP A 85 -25.28 32.56 26.30
C ASP A 85 -24.11 33.25 27.00
N ARG A 86 -23.55 32.63 28.05
CA ARG A 86 -22.38 33.15 28.78
C ARG A 86 -21.13 33.17 27.92
N LEU A 87 -20.89 32.11 27.15
CA LEU A 87 -19.76 32.00 26.23
C LEU A 87 -19.82 33.09 25.17
N LEU A 88 -20.97 33.25 24.50
CA LEU A 88 -21.15 34.25 23.45
C LEU A 88 -21.09 35.67 24.01
N ALA A 89 -21.62 35.92 25.21
CA ALA A 89 -21.50 37.21 25.88
C ALA A 89 -20.03 37.55 26.20
N ALA A 90 -19.26 36.57 26.71
CA ALA A 90 -17.84 36.73 26.97
C ALA A 90 -17.04 36.97 25.67
N ALA A 91 -17.31 36.20 24.61
CA ALA A 91 -16.65 36.38 23.31
C ALA A 91 -16.94 37.76 22.70
N ARG A 92 -18.16 38.29 22.85
CA ARG A 92 -18.55 39.65 22.41
C ARG A 92 -17.90 40.78 23.23
N SER A 93 -17.42 40.50 24.44
CA SER A 93 -16.74 41.50 25.27
C SER A 93 -15.35 41.88 24.72
N VAL A 94 -14.78 41.04 23.86
CA VAL A 94 -13.51 41.31 23.18
C VAL A 94 -13.71 42.35 22.08
N LYS A 95 -13.05 43.49 22.25
CA LYS A 95 -13.08 44.62 21.31
C LYS A 95 -12.50 44.21 19.96
N GLN A 96 -13.26 44.40 18.90
CA GLN A 96 -12.85 44.02 17.54
C GLN A 96 -11.68 44.88 17.03
N GLU A 97 -11.49 46.08 17.58
CA GLU A 97 -10.39 46.98 17.25
C GLU A 97 -9.04 46.47 17.77
N ALA A 98 -9.05 45.59 18.78
CA ALA A 98 -7.85 44.94 19.30
C ALA A 98 -7.35 43.78 18.43
N LEU A 99 -8.16 43.35 17.45
CA LEU A 99 -7.82 42.27 16.53
C LEU A 99 -7.22 42.83 15.25
N THR A 100 -6.21 42.14 14.72
CA THR A 100 -5.67 42.45 13.40
C THR A 100 -6.72 42.22 12.31
N SER A 101 -6.52 42.81 11.13
CA SER A 101 -7.42 42.60 9.98
C SER A 101 -7.44 41.14 9.50
N GLU A 102 -6.33 40.42 9.65
CA GLU A 102 -6.24 38.99 9.35
C GLU A 102 -7.06 38.16 10.35
N GLU A 103 -6.94 38.45 11.64
CA GLU A 103 -7.66 37.76 12.71
C GLU A 103 -9.17 37.99 12.61
N ARG A 104 -9.61 39.18 12.23
CA ARG A 104 -11.03 39.44 11.97
C ARG A 104 -11.53 38.64 10.76
N ARG A 105 -10.75 38.59 9.68
CA ARG A 105 -11.12 37.87 8.45
C ARG A 105 -11.24 36.36 8.66
N ARG A 106 -10.33 35.75 9.44
CA ARG A 106 -10.34 34.29 9.68
C ARG A 106 -11.45 33.84 10.65
N ASN A 107 -12.07 34.75 11.39
CA ASN A 107 -13.21 34.47 12.26
C ASN A 107 -14.55 34.56 11.51
N ALA A 108 -14.65 33.92 10.35
CA ALA A 108 -15.84 33.92 9.50
C ALA A 108 -16.08 32.52 8.93
N HIS A 109 -17.32 32.27 8.50
CA HIS A 109 -17.62 31.08 7.69
C HIS A 109 -17.20 31.32 6.24
N GLY A 110 -16.61 30.31 5.61
CA GLY A 110 -16.12 30.39 4.23
C GLY A 110 -16.97 29.58 3.25
N ASP A 111 -16.65 29.77 1.96
CA ASP A 111 -17.23 29.02 0.86
C ASP A 111 -16.57 27.64 0.67
N VAL A 112 -17.25 26.76 -0.04
CA VAL A 112 -16.68 25.53 -0.58
C VAL A 112 -15.86 25.88 -1.83
N LEU A 113 -14.60 25.44 -1.86
CA LEU A 113 -13.72 25.63 -3.02
C LEU A 113 -13.78 24.42 -3.95
N VAL A 114 -14.14 24.65 -5.21
CA VAL A 114 -14.21 23.61 -6.25
C VAL A 114 -13.10 23.81 -7.27
N PHE A 115 -12.20 22.84 -7.36
CA PHE A 115 -11.10 22.83 -8.32
C PHE A 115 -11.43 21.92 -9.51
N GLN A 116 -11.30 22.45 -10.72
CA GLN A 116 -11.52 21.70 -11.96
C GLN A 116 -10.38 21.95 -12.94
N HIS A 117 -9.89 20.90 -13.62
CA HIS A 117 -8.95 21.06 -14.71
C HIS A 117 -9.64 21.68 -15.95
N VAL A 118 -9.01 22.70 -16.52
CA VAL A 118 -9.47 23.38 -17.75
C VAL A 118 -8.30 23.46 -18.72
N ALA A 119 -8.35 22.64 -19.78
CA ALA A 119 -7.30 22.59 -20.80
C ALA A 119 -7.16 23.95 -21.49
N GLY A 120 -5.93 24.40 -21.72
CA GLY A 120 -5.63 25.65 -22.43
C GLY A 120 -5.94 26.94 -21.65
N ARG A 121 -6.43 26.83 -20.40
CA ARG A 121 -6.57 28.01 -19.54
C ARG A 121 -5.20 28.47 -19.09
N HIS A 122 -4.97 29.77 -19.22
CA HIS A 122 -3.90 30.51 -18.60
C HIS A 122 -4.57 31.47 -17.62
N GLU A 123 -4.53 31.16 -16.32
CA GLU A 123 -4.87 32.19 -15.32
C GLU A 123 -3.86 33.33 -15.43
N ALA A 124 -4.33 34.57 -15.33
CA ALA A 124 -3.49 35.77 -15.41
C ALA A 124 -2.64 35.93 -14.15
N GLU A 125 -3.08 35.35 -13.03
CA GLU A 125 -2.39 35.35 -11.74
C GLU A 125 -1.64 34.02 -11.56
N HIS A 126 -0.36 34.08 -11.21
CA HIS A 126 0.43 32.90 -10.87
C HIS A 126 0.13 32.47 -9.43
N CYS A 127 0.09 31.15 -9.19
CA CYS A 127 -0.08 30.63 -7.83
C CYS A 127 1.28 30.63 -7.12
N GLU A 128 1.51 31.64 -6.28
CA GLU A 128 2.71 31.74 -5.46
C GLU A 128 2.79 30.62 -4.44
N SER A 129 3.98 30.05 -4.32
CA SER A 129 4.24 29.04 -3.30
C SER A 129 4.36 29.70 -1.93
N THR A 130 3.54 29.27 -0.99
CA THR A 130 3.68 29.62 0.44
C THR A 130 4.86 28.91 1.11
N LEU A 131 5.49 27.95 0.40
CA LEU A 131 6.61 27.14 0.87
C LEU A 131 7.69 27.05 -0.23
N PRO A 132 8.36 28.17 -0.59
CA PRO A 132 9.25 28.26 -1.75
C PRO A 132 10.47 27.31 -1.68
N ARG A 133 10.85 26.89 -0.48
CA ARG A 133 11.91 25.89 -0.26
C ARG A 133 11.53 24.48 -0.75
N TRP A 134 10.24 24.13 -0.74
CA TRP A 134 9.73 22.79 -1.04
C TRP A 134 8.87 22.72 -2.31
N GLY A 135 8.20 23.81 -2.68
CA GLY A 135 7.35 23.89 -3.86
C GLY A 135 7.65 25.15 -4.66
N ALA A 136 7.73 25.01 -5.99
CA ALA A 136 7.89 26.15 -6.90
C ALA A 136 6.54 26.84 -7.15
N THR A 137 6.57 28.15 -7.40
CA THR A 137 5.43 28.93 -7.90
C THR A 137 4.91 28.32 -9.20
N VAL A 138 3.59 28.16 -9.30
CA VAL A 138 2.93 27.67 -10.51
C VAL A 138 2.56 28.86 -11.37
N HIS A 139 3.41 29.18 -12.34
CA HIS A 139 3.22 30.31 -13.24
C HIS A 139 2.09 30.11 -14.27
N HIS A 140 1.76 28.86 -14.61
CA HIS A 140 0.72 28.52 -15.59
C HIS A 140 -0.15 27.40 -15.03
N ALA A 141 -1.21 27.77 -14.31
CA ALA A 141 -2.18 26.81 -13.79
C ALA A 141 -3.21 26.46 -14.87
N HIS A 142 -3.42 25.16 -15.09
CA HIS A 142 -4.50 24.62 -15.94
C HIS A 142 -5.73 24.22 -15.11
N SER A 143 -5.91 24.87 -13.96
CA SER A 143 -7.01 24.62 -13.04
C SER A 143 -7.89 25.87 -12.93
N SER A 144 -9.14 25.69 -12.56
CA SER A 144 -10.02 26.77 -12.11
C SER A 144 -10.49 26.51 -10.70
N CYS A 145 -10.37 27.52 -9.84
CA CYS A 145 -11.02 27.53 -8.53
C CYS A 145 -12.35 28.29 -8.63
N ARG A 146 -13.44 27.68 -8.15
CA ARG A 146 -14.73 28.35 -7.99
C ARG A 146 -15.13 28.31 -6.52
N HIS A 147 -15.57 29.45 -6.01
CA HIS A 147 -16.18 29.57 -4.69
C HIS A 147 -17.67 29.27 -4.81
N VAL A 148 -18.13 28.29 -4.04
CA VAL A 148 -19.54 27.87 -4.02
C VAL A 148 -20.02 27.98 -2.58
N PRO A 149 -21.12 28.70 -2.30
CA PRO A 149 -21.65 28.77 -0.94
C PRO A 149 -22.05 27.37 -0.45
N PRO A 150 -22.01 27.11 0.87
CA PRO A 150 -22.47 25.85 1.43
C PRO A 150 -23.93 25.60 1.05
N PRO A 151 -24.34 24.33 0.86
CA PRO A 151 -25.70 24.00 0.47
C PRO A 151 -26.70 24.53 1.51
N PRO A 152 -27.85 25.09 1.09
CA PRO A 152 -28.85 25.59 2.01
C PRO A 152 -29.43 24.43 2.87
N PRO A 153 -29.94 24.72 4.07
CA PRO A 153 -30.68 23.75 4.85
C PRO A 153 -31.84 23.17 4.04
N LEU A 154 -32.14 21.89 4.28
CA LEU A 154 -33.29 21.24 3.67
C LEU A 154 -34.59 21.92 4.14
N PRO A 155 -35.59 22.07 3.24
CA PRO A 155 -36.90 22.58 3.65
C PRO A 155 -37.51 21.69 4.76
N PRO A 156 -38.22 22.26 5.75
CA PRO A 156 -38.77 21.51 6.89
C PRO A 156 -39.66 20.32 6.51
N ALA A 157 -40.33 20.39 5.35
CA ALA A 157 -41.23 19.35 4.85
C ALA A 157 -40.54 18.21 4.08
N GLN A 158 -39.23 18.32 3.78
CA GLN A 158 -38.50 17.30 3.03
C GLN A 158 -37.65 16.43 3.95
N LEU A 159 -37.92 15.12 3.92
CA LEU A 159 -36.99 14.11 4.39
C LEU A 159 -35.76 14.14 3.47
N GLY A 160 -34.68 14.79 3.92
CA GLY A 160 -33.46 15.00 3.13
C GLY A 160 -32.86 13.75 2.51
N PHE A 161 -32.90 12.64 3.24
CA PHE A 161 -32.37 11.36 2.81
C PHE A 161 -33.47 10.30 2.86
N ARG A 162 -33.61 9.55 1.76
CA ARG A 162 -34.45 8.35 1.71
C ARG A 162 -33.53 7.12 1.63
N PRO A 163 -33.50 6.25 2.66
CA PRO A 163 -32.63 5.08 2.69
C PRO A 163 -33.15 3.95 1.79
N ALA A 164 -33.23 4.20 0.47
CA ALA A 164 -33.72 3.23 -0.51
C ALA A 164 -32.69 3.04 -1.62
N LEU A 165 -32.62 1.81 -2.15
CA LEU A 165 -31.82 1.54 -3.34
C LEU A 165 -32.43 2.24 -4.56
N VAL A 166 -31.59 2.93 -5.31
CA VAL A 166 -32.01 3.60 -6.54
C VAL A 166 -32.26 2.55 -7.63
N LYS A 167 -33.29 2.77 -8.45
CA LYS A 167 -33.57 1.89 -9.59
C LYS A 167 -32.33 1.78 -10.49
N GLY A 168 -31.90 0.55 -10.78
CA GLY A 168 -30.69 0.28 -11.57
C GLY A 168 -29.44 -0.05 -10.74
N THR A 169 -29.48 0.04 -9.41
CA THR A 169 -28.35 -0.39 -8.56
C THR A 169 -28.08 -1.89 -8.72
N LEU A 170 -26.87 -2.21 -9.17
CA LEU A 170 -26.42 -3.59 -9.34
C LEU A 170 -25.96 -4.18 -8.00
N THR A 171 -26.45 -5.37 -7.64
CA THR A 171 -26.07 -6.05 -6.39
C THR A 171 -25.79 -7.55 -6.59
N GLY A 172 -25.08 -8.16 -5.64
CA GLY A 172 -24.84 -9.60 -5.61
C GLY A 172 -23.96 -10.06 -6.78
N LYS A 173 -24.45 -11.05 -7.56
CA LYS A 173 -23.72 -11.58 -8.74
C LYS A 173 -23.49 -10.52 -9.83
N LYS A 174 -24.31 -9.46 -9.85
CA LYS A 174 -24.21 -8.35 -10.80
C LYS A 174 -23.32 -7.21 -10.29
N ASN A 175 -22.71 -7.35 -9.11
CA ASN A 175 -21.78 -6.34 -8.59
C ASN A 175 -20.74 -5.95 -9.65
N PRO A 176 -20.38 -4.64 -9.73
CA PRO A 176 -19.26 -4.19 -10.53
C PRO A 176 -17.98 -4.96 -10.18
N PRO A 177 -17.02 -5.11 -11.12
CA PRO A 177 -15.73 -5.72 -10.85
C PRO A 177 -15.04 -5.10 -9.62
N GLY A 178 -14.37 -5.92 -8.82
CA GLY A 178 -13.68 -5.51 -7.60
C GLY A 178 -14.53 -5.51 -6.33
N PHE A 179 -15.86 -5.53 -6.43
CA PHE A 179 -16.73 -5.60 -5.25
C PHE A 179 -17.03 -7.05 -4.86
N PRO A 180 -16.77 -7.45 -3.60
CA PRO A 180 -16.96 -8.83 -3.16
C PRO A 180 -18.43 -9.22 -3.10
N THR A 181 -18.73 -10.50 -3.24
CA THR A 181 -20.05 -11.04 -2.95
C THR A 181 -19.98 -12.51 -2.54
N LEU A 182 -20.79 -12.88 -1.54
CA LEU A 182 -20.92 -14.29 -1.16
C LEU A 182 -21.76 -15.08 -2.18
N LYS A 183 -22.58 -14.39 -3.01
CA LYS A 183 -23.55 -15.01 -3.92
C LYS A 183 -22.92 -15.70 -5.15
N THR A 184 -21.63 -15.55 -5.39
CA THR A 184 -20.93 -16.19 -6.54
C THR A 184 -20.61 -17.65 -6.31
N MET A 185 -20.63 -18.12 -5.07
CA MET A 185 -20.37 -19.51 -4.71
C MET A 185 -21.60 -20.15 -4.09
N LYS A 186 -21.76 -21.46 -4.29
CA LYS A 186 -22.79 -22.24 -3.58
C LYS A 186 -22.25 -22.59 -2.20
N LEU A 187 -22.97 -22.17 -1.16
CA LEU A 187 -22.66 -22.51 0.23
C LEU A 187 -23.65 -23.58 0.70
N VAL A 188 -23.17 -24.56 1.45
CA VAL A 188 -24.02 -25.61 2.05
C VAL A 188 -24.37 -25.31 3.51
N GLY A 189 -23.64 -24.39 4.16
CA GLY A 189 -23.89 -23.97 5.52
C GLY A 189 -23.27 -22.62 5.86
N ALA A 190 -23.85 -21.96 6.86
CA ALA A 190 -23.34 -20.74 7.47
C ALA A 190 -23.71 -20.76 8.96
N GLU A 191 -22.72 -20.76 9.85
CA GLU A 191 -22.92 -20.95 11.28
C GLU A 191 -21.92 -20.15 12.11
N LEU A 192 -22.32 -19.71 13.30
CA LEU A 192 -21.41 -19.05 14.25
C LEU A 192 -20.62 -20.12 15.02
N LYS A 193 -19.29 -20.02 14.98
CA LYS A 193 -18.39 -20.98 15.65
C LYS A 193 -17.17 -20.28 16.24
N MET A 194 -16.68 -20.80 17.36
CA MET A 194 -15.39 -20.41 17.95
C MET A 194 -14.21 -21.07 17.20
N ALA A 195 -13.99 -20.70 15.94
CA ALA A 195 -12.98 -21.33 15.08
C ALA A 195 -11.57 -20.69 15.18
N GLY A 196 -11.33 -19.76 16.11
CA GLY A 196 -10.03 -19.10 16.26
C GLY A 196 -9.60 -18.27 15.03
N VAL A 197 -10.56 -17.70 14.31
CA VAL A 197 -10.27 -16.91 13.10
C VAL A 197 -9.35 -15.74 13.45
N THR A 198 -8.26 -15.62 12.69
CA THR A 198 -7.16 -14.69 12.90
C THR A 198 -7.10 -13.69 11.75
N VAL A 199 -7.94 -12.65 11.82
CA VAL A 199 -7.95 -11.54 10.83
C VAL A 199 -6.74 -10.62 11.02
N PHE A 200 -6.33 -10.39 12.28
CA PHE A 200 -5.19 -9.56 12.65
C PHE A 200 -4.05 -10.43 13.22
N GLY A 201 -3.40 -9.98 14.30
CA GLY A 201 -2.26 -10.68 14.91
C GLY A 201 -2.63 -11.91 15.74
N ASN A 202 -3.74 -11.86 16.48
CA ASN A 202 -4.15 -12.92 17.41
C ASN A 202 -5.45 -13.60 16.97
N PRO A 203 -5.62 -14.91 17.25
CA PRO A 203 -6.90 -15.61 17.07
C PRO A 203 -8.04 -14.96 17.85
N SER A 204 -9.21 -14.86 17.23
CA SER A 204 -10.43 -14.42 17.91
C SER A 204 -10.79 -15.37 19.05
N LYS A 205 -11.16 -14.79 20.20
CA LYS A 205 -11.72 -15.50 21.36
C LYS A 205 -13.25 -15.52 21.34
N LYS A 206 -13.88 -14.98 20.29
CA LYS A 206 -15.34 -14.94 20.10
C LYS A 206 -15.73 -15.77 18.87
N GLU A 207 -17.01 -16.05 18.75
CA GLU A 207 -17.56 -16.71 17.57
C GLU A 207 -17.34 -15.88 16.29
N SER A 208 -17.10 -16.57 15.20
CA SER A 208 -17.03 -16.03 13.85
C SER A 208 -18.05 -16.76 12.97
N LEU A 209 -18.61 -16.06 11.98
CA LEU A 209 -19.45 -16.69 10.97
C LEU A 209 -18.57 -17.55 10.04
N ILE A 210 -18.76 -18.87 10.08
CA ILE A 210 -18.06 -19.84 9.26
C ILE A 210 -18.95 -20.26 8.10
N LEU A 211 -18.40 -20.17 6.89
CA LEU A 211 -19.09 -20.49 5.64
C LEU A 211 -18.59 -21.84 5.12
N THR A 212 -19.51 -22.78 4.93
CA THR A 212 -19.17 -24.16 4.54
C THR A 212 -19.40 -24.35 3.04
N LEU A 213 -18.36 -24.83 2.36
CA LEU A 213 -18.40 -25.17 0.94
C LEU A 213 -18.97 -26.59 0.72
N PRO A 214 -19.55 -26.88 -0.45
CA PRO A 214 -19.96 -28.23 -0.79
C PRO A 214 -18.78 -29.20 -0.77
N ASP A 215 -19.07 -30.45 -0.42
CA ASP A 215 -18.09 -31.53 -0.48
C ASP A 215 -17.57 -31.72 -1.91
N ILE A 216 -16.31 -32.13 -2.07
CA ILE A 216 -15.72 -32.34 -3.39
C ILE A 216 -16.48 -33.39 -4.21
N HIS A 217 -17.05 -34.42 -3.58
CA HIS A 217 -17.88 -35.42 -4.26
C HIS A 217 -19.16 -34.81 -4.82
N GLN A 218 -19.71 -33.78 -4.17
CA GLN A 218 -20.86 -33.03 -4.70
C GLN A 218 -20.47 -32.13 -5.88
N VAL A 219 -19.18 -31.81 -6.03
CA VAL A 219 -18.64 -30.95 -7.10
C VAL A 219 -18.18 -31.77 -8.32
N LEU A 220 -17.55 -32.93 -8.11
CA LEU A 220 -16.93 -33.77 -9.15
C LEU A 220 -17.61 -35.12 -9.40
N GLY A 221 -18.52 -35.55 -8.52
CA GLY A 221 -19.10 -36.90 -8.56
C GLY A 221 -18.21 -37.93 -7.85
N GLU A 222 -18.14 -39.14 -8.41
CA GLU A 222 -17.45 -40.27 -7.77
C GLU A 222 -15.91 -40.17 -7.83
N SER A 223 -15.35 -39.68 -8.93
CA SER A 223 -13.88 -39.56 -9.08
C SER A 223 -13.34 -38.26 -8.50
N THR A 224 -12.46 -38.38 -7.52
CA THR A 224 -11.82 -37.26 -6.80
C THR A 224 -10.30 -37.30 -6.92
N ASP A 225 -9.79 -37.79 -8.05
CA ASP A 225 -8.38 -37.80 -8.40
C ASP A 225 -8.02 -36.63 -9.34
N ALA A 226 -6.73 -36.33 -9.50
CA ALA A 226 -6.28 -35.27 -10.38
C ALA A 226 -6.66 -35.53 -11.84
N SER A 227 -6.76 -36.79 -12.27
CA SER A 227 -7.13 -37.18 -13.64
C SER A 227 -8.52 -36.65 -14.00
N ALA A 228 -9.49 -36.74 -13.08
CA ALA A 228 -10.87 -36.30 -13.28
C ALA A 228 -10.99 -34.81 -13.63
N VAL A 229 -9.99 -34.00 -13.26
CA VAL A 229 -10.00 -32.54 -13.45
C VAL A 229 -8.85 -32.03 -14.31
N SER A 230 -8.09 -32.94 -14.93
CA SER A 230 -6.96 -32.61 -15.81
C SER A 230 -7.35 -31.75 -17.01
N SER A 231 -8.60 -31.86 -17.48
CA SER A 231 -9.15 -31.03 -18.55
C SER A 231 -9.24 -29.54 -18.20
N MET A 232 -9.22 -29.18 -16.91
CA MET A 232 -9.26 -27.79 -16.45
C MET A 232 -7.91 -27.07 -16.58
N ILE A 233 -6.81 -27.78 -16.87
CA ILE A 233 -5.49 -27.19 -17.04
C ILE A 233 -5.51 -26.23 -18.24
N GLY A 234 -5.06 -24.99 -18.02
CA GLY A 234 -5.07 -23.90 -18.98
C GLY A 234 -6.35 -23.06 -18.95
N GLU A 235 -7.41 -23.50 -18.27
CA GLU A 235 -8.64 -22.72 -18.12
C GLU A 235 -8.46 -21.50 -17.23
N ARG A 236 -9.31 -20.49 -17.49
CA ARG A 236 -9.42 -19.29 -16.65
C ARG A 236 -10.43 -19.53 -15.55
N VAL A 237 -10.08 -19.16 -14.33
CA VAL A 237 -10.93 -19.27 -13.15
C VAL A 237 -10.83 -18.01 -12.30
N TYR A 238 -11.80 -17.80 -11.42
CA TYR A 238 -11.69 -16.79 -10.37
C TYR A 238 -11.41 -17.46 -9.02
N VAL A 239 -10.41 -16.91 -8.34
CA VAL A 239 -9.94 -17.32 -7.02
C VAL A 239 -10.05 -16.16 -6.03
N LYS A 240 -9.56 -16.33 -4.80
CA LYS A 240 -9.67 -15.36 -3.69
C LYS A 240 -11.11 -14.95 -3.36
N TRP A 241 -12.05 -15.87 -3.46
CA TRP A 241 -13.41 -15.60 -3.00
C TRP A 241 -13.42 -15.08 -1.54
N PRO A 242 -14.22 -14.03 -1.21
CA PRO A 242 -15.21 -13.36 -2.05
C PRO A 242 -14.69 -12.21 -2.92
N TYR A 243 -13.42 -11.83 -2.78
CA TYR A 243 -12.75 -10.82 -3.61
C TYR A 243 -12.17 -11.45 -4.87
N LEU A 244 -13.08 -11.83 -5.78
CA LEU A 244 -12.74 -12.59 -6.98
C LEU A 244 -11.60 -11.94 -7.76
N GLN A 245 -10.50 -12.67 -7.89
CA GLN A 245 -9.36 -12.33 -8.73
C GLN A 245 -9.22 -13.40 -9.82
N GLU A 246 -9.07 -12.98 -11.08
CA GLU A 246 -8.83 -13.92 -12.17
C GLU A 246 -7.48 -14.63 -12.00
N ALA A 247 -7.44 -15.92 -12.34
CA ALA A 247 -6.25 -16.75 -12.36
C ALA A 247 -6.34 -17.80 -13.49
N GLN A 248 -5.20 -18.38 -13.83
CA GLN A 248 -5.12 -19.51 -14.75
C GLN A 248 -4.69 -20.76 -14.01
N ILE A 249 -5.35 -21.88 -14.28
CA ILE A 249 -4.93 -23.20 -13.77
C ILE A 249 -3.74 -23.66 -14.61
N VAL A 250 -2.60 -23.92 -13.97
CA VAL A 250 -1.38 -24.38 -14.65
C VAL A 250 -1.05 -25.83 -14.37
N ARG A 251 -1.49 -26.34 -13.21
CA ARG A 251 -1.26 -27.71 -12.76
C ARG A 251 -2.36 -28.14 -11.80
N VAL A 252 -2.65 -29.44 -11.76
CA VAL A 252 -3.56 -30.06 -10.81
C VAL A 252 -2.83 -31.22 -10.14
N SER A 253 -3.06 -31.44 -8.84
CA SER A 253 -2.39 -32.53 -8.13
C SER A 253 -3.21 -33.20 -7.05
N ASP A 254 -2.90 -34.47 -6.83
CA ASP A 254 -3.42 -35.32 -5.76
C ASP A 254 -2.24 -35.99 -5.01
N LYS A 255 -2.53 -36.89 -4.05
CA LYS A 255 -1.50 -37.58 -3.26
C LYS A 255 -0.59 -38.50 -4.10
N SER A 256 -1.01 -38.88 -5.30
CA SER A 256 -0.37 -39.88 -6.16
C SER A 256 0.28 -39.29 -7.42
N GLN A 257 -0.14 -38.12 -7.88
CA GLN A 257 0.33 -37.55 -9.15
C GLN A 257 0.19 -36.01 -9.23
N ASP A 258 1.03 -35.43 -10.08
CA ASP A 258 1.01 -34.04 -10.54
C ASP A 258 0.73 -34.02 -12.06
N LEU A 259 -0.30 -33.30 -12.49
CA LEU A 259 -0.70 -33.18 -13.89
C LEU A 259 -0.57 -31.72 -14.35
N SER A 260 0.22 -31.49 -15.40
CA SER A 260 0.45 -30.16 -15.98
C SER A 260 0.36 -30.21 -17.51
N ALA A 261 0.36 -29.05 -18.17
CA ALA A 261 0.36 -28.98 -19.63
C ALA A 261 1.61 -29.60 -20.28
N THR A 262 2.72 -29.73 -19.54
CA THR A 262 3.98 -30.32 -20.02
C THR A 262 4.06 -31.83 -19.81
N GLY A 263 3.13 -32.42 -19.05
CA GLY A 263 3.06 -33.86 -18.82
C GLY A 263 2.53 -34.24 -17.44
N ALA A 264 2.42 -35.55 -17.22
CA ALA A 264 2.07 -36.18 -15.95
C ALA A 264 3.32 -36.65 -15.22
N ARG A 265 3.39 -36.41 -13.90
CA ARG A 265 4.46 -36.86 -13.02
C ARG A 265 3.85 -37.65 -11.88
N GLN A 266 4.34 -38.87 -11.65
CA GLN A 266 3.92 -39.65 -10.49
C GLN A 266 4.59 -39.11 -9.22
N MET A 267 3.82 -38.97 -8.15
CA MET A 267 4.27 -38.40 -6.88
C MET A 267 5.17 -39.40 -6.14
N PRO A 268 6.45 -39.07 -5.88
CA PRO A 268 7.30 -39.88 -5.01
C PRO A 268 6.72 -39.96 -3.60
N LYS A 269 6.96 -41.07 -2.88
CA LYS A 269 6.46 -41.26 -1.50
C LYS A 269 6.87 -40.12 -0.55
N GLU A 270 8.09 -39.61 -0.69
CA GLU A 270 8.63 -38.52 0.14
C GLU A 270 7.94 -37.17 -0.13
N GLU A 271 7.50 -36.92 -1.38
CA GLU A 271 6.75 -35.72 -1.75
C GLU A 271 5.24 -35.85 -1.44
N ALA A 272 4.70 -37.06 -1.36
CA ALA A 272 3.30 -37.31 -1.03
C ALA A 272 2.94 -36.82 0.39
N ASP A 273 3.85 -36.98 1.36
CA ASP A 273 3.67 -36.46 2.72
C ASP A 273 3.77 -34.93 2.76
N ASN A 274 4.68 -34.35 1.97
CA ASN A 274 4.76 -32.90 1.79
C ASN A 274 3.49 -32.33 1.17
N TRP A 275 2.91 -33.03 0.19
CA TRP A 275 1.63 -32.68 -0.43
C TRP A 275 0.47 -32.75 0.56
N ALA A 276 0.40 -33.80 1.40
CA ALA A 276 -0.63 -33.94 2.43
C ALA A 276 -0.55 -32.82 3.47
N ASN A 277 0.67 -32.43 3.86
CA ASN A 277 0.92 -31.27 4.71
C ASN A 277 0.50 -29.96 4.04
N LEU A 278 0.76 -29.80 2.74
CA LEU A 278 0.34 -28.62 1.97
C LEU A 278 -1.18 -28.52 1.89
N SER A 279 -1.87 -29.62 1.60
CA SER A 279 -3.34 -29.72 1.57
C SER A 279 -3.95 -29.31 2.91
N SER A 280 -3.45 -29.86 4.01
CA SER A 280 -3.89 -29.54 5.38
C SER A 280 -3.64 -28.06 5.73
N ARG A 281 -2.47 -27.52 5.35
CA ARG A 281 -2.14 -26.10 5.56
C ARG A 281 -3.06 -25.18 4.77
N THR A 282 -3.31 -25.47 3.50
CA THR A 282 -4.23 -24.68 2.65
C THR A 282 -5.64 -24.66 3.24
N ARG A 283 -6.16 -25.82 3.67
CA ARG A 283 -7.45 -25.90 4.37
C ARG A 283 -7.47 -25.03 5.62
N ASN A 284 -6.44 -25.13 6.47
CA ASN A 284 -6.35 -24.35 7.71
C ASN A 284 -6.26 -22.85 7.44
N VAL A 285 -5.62 -22.42 6.34
CA VAL A 285 -5.58 -21.01 5.95
C VAL A 285 -6.99 -20.52 5.58
N PHE A 286 -7.77 -21.28 4.83
CA PHE A 286 -9.17 -20.91 4.52
C PHE A 286 -10.03 -20.80 5.78
N LEU A 287 -9.92 -21.75 6.71
CA LEU A 287 -10.68 -21.71 7.95
C LEU A 287 -10.23 -20.54 8.85
N THR A 288 -8.94 -20.49 9.18
CA THR A 288 -8.43 -19.55 10.20
C THR A 288 -8.24 -18.13 9.68
N LYS A 289 -8.02 -17.90 8.38
CA LYS A 289 -7.84 -16.55 7.82
C LYS A 289 -9.07 -16.01 7.11
N GLN A 290 -9.93 -16.89 6.59
CA GLN A 290 -11.09 -16.48 5.79
C GLN A 290 -12.44 -16.88 6.41
N GLY A 291 -12.45 -17.72 7.46
CA GLY A 291 -13.70 -18.23 8.02
C GLY A 291 -14.44 -19.16 7.06
N VAL A 292 -13.71 -19.90 6.22
CA VAL A 292 -14.29 -20.78 5.19
C VAL A 292 -13.89 -22.23 5.46
N GLU A 293 -14.88 -23.08 5.68
CA GLU A 293 -14.69 -24.53 5.80
C GLU A 293 -14.80 -25.17 4.42
N THR A 294 -13.72 -25.81 3.98
CA THR A 294 -13.61 -26.41 2.64
C THR A 294 -13.77 -27.93 2.65
N GLY A 295 -13.72 -28.57 3.83
CA GLY A 295 -13.67 -30.01 3.96
C GLY A 295 -12.30 -30.60 3.55
N PRO A 296 -12.21 -31.93 3.39
CA PRO A 296 -11.01 -32.59 2.86
C PRO A 296 -10.68 -32.10 1.44
N LEU A 297 -9.38 -31.96 1.13
CA LEU A 297 -8.88 -31.57 -0.18
C LEU A 297 -8.09 -32.73 -0.81
N PRO A 298 -8.76 -33.72 -1.43
CA PRO A 298 -8.07 -34.82 -2.11
C PRO A 298 -7.42 -34.40 -3.44
N VAL A 299 -7.86 -33.26 -4.00
CA VAL A 299 -7.27 -32.63 -5.19
C VAL A 299 -7.03 -31.14 -4.92
N MET A 300 -5.91 -30.62 -5.39
CA MET A 300 -5.57 -29.20 -5.34
C MET A 300 -5.33 -28.63 -6.74
N LEU A 301 -5.85 -27.42 -6.97
CA LEU A 301 -5.52 -26.63 -8.15
C LEU A 301 -4.28 -25.79 -7.87
N HIS A 302 -3.34 -25.72 -8.81
CA HIS A 302 -2.22 -24.79 -8.75
C HIS A 302 -2.48 -23.70 -9.78
N VAL A 303 -2.64 -22.47 -9.28
CA VAL A 303 -3.07 -21.33 -10.08
C VAL A 303 -2.03 -20.23 -10.09
N LYS A 304 -1.93 -19.53 -11.21
CA LYS A 304 -1.20 -18.27 -11.31
C LYS A 304 -2.20 -17.13 -11.38
N ALA A 305 -2.18 -16.24 -10.40
CA ALA A 305 -3.10 -15.11 -10.33
C ALA A 305 -2.77 -14.06 -11.41
N CYS A 306 -3.79 -13.54 -12.09
CA CYS A 306 -3.67 -12.45 -13.05
C CYS A 306 -3.31 -11.16 -12.29
N THR A 307 -2.23 -10.51 -12.68
CA THR A 307 -1.75 -9.25 -12.10
C THR A 307 -2.13 -8.04 -12.95
N GLY A 308 -2.72 -8.27 -14.12
CA GLY A 308 -3.18 -7.25 -15.04
C GLY A 308 -2.82 -7.60 -16.47
N TYR A 309 -2.50 -6.57 -17.24
CA TYR A 309 -2.18 -6.71 -18.65
C TYR A 309 -0.77 -6.22 -18.94
N VAL A 310 -0.15 -6.84 -19.94
CA VAL A 310 1.15 -6.48 -20.48
C VAL A 310 1.06 -6.20 -21.95
N ARG A 311 1.58 -5.04 -22.36
CA ARG A 311 1.78 -4.71 -23.78
C ARG A 311 3.15 -5.18 -24.25
N HIS A 312 3.18 -5.98 -25.30
CA HIS A 312 4.41 -6.42 -25.95
C HIS A 312 4.89 -5.40 -27.00
N ALA A 313 6.15 -5.57 -27.43
CA ALA A 313 6.80 -4.73 -28.43
C ALA A 313 6.01 -4.68 -29.75
N ASP A 314 5.39 -5.79 -30.15
CA ASP A 314 4.56 -5.89 -31.36
C ASP A 314 3.21 -5.15 -31.27
N GLY A 315 2.92 -4.52 -30.14
CA GLY A 315 1.66 -3.82 -29.87
C GLY A 315 0.55 -4.71 -29.30
N SER A 316 0.75 -6.02 -29.23
CA SER A 316 -0.22 -6.94 -28.64
C SER A 316 -0.34 -6.73 -27.13
N VAL A 317 -1.52 -6.98 -26.59
CA VAL A 317 -1.75 -6.93 -25.15
C VAL A 317 -2.22 -8.28 -24.64
N VAL A 318 -1.53 -8.81 -23.65
CA VAL A 318 -1.82 -10.12 -23.05
C VAL A 318 -1.98 -10.01 -21.55
N LYS A 319 -2.64 -10.99 -20.93
CA LYS A 319 -2.73 -11.07 -19.47
C LYS A 319 -1.37 -11.43 -18.89
N ARG A 320 -0.96 -10.70 -17.85
CA ARG A 320 0.22 -11.00 -17.04
C ARG A 320 -0.23 -11.81 -15.85
N TYR A 321 0.41 -12.94 -15.64
CA TYR A 321 0.20 -13.77 -14.46
C TYR A 321 1.41 -13.68 -13.54
N LYS A 322 1.23 -13.96 -12.25
CA LYS A 322 2.36 -14.13 -11.32
C LYS A 322 3.23 -15.30 -11.75
N ASP A 323 4.53 -15.22 -11.49
CA ASP A 323 5.44 -16.33 -11.75
C ASP A 323 5.20 -17.51 -10.79
N GLU A 324 4.93 -17.19 -9.52
CA GLU A 324 4.64 -18.13 -8.44
C GLU A 324 3.26 -18.80 -8.61
N GLU A 325 3.23 -20.12 -8.41
CA GLU A 325 2.01 -20.92 -8.30
C GLU A 325 1.48 -20.89 -6.86
N ALA A 326 0.16 -20.81 -6.71
CA ALA A 326 -0.48 -20.94 -5.41
C ALA A 326 -1.44 -22.14 -5.40
N PRO A 327 -1.40 -23.00 -4.36
CA PRO A 327 -2.39 -24.06 -4.19
C PRO A 327 -3.76 -23.44 -3.84
N TYR A 328 -4.82 -23.96 -4.43
CA TYR A 328 -6.17 -23.47 -4.25
C TYR A 328 -7.18 -24.63 -4.20
N PRO A 329 -8.11 -24.63 -3.22
CA PRO A 329 -9.18 -25.63 -3.15
C PRO A 329 -10.06 -25.59 -4.39
N LEU A 330 -10.34 -26.75 -4.98
CA LEU A 330 -11.21 -26.86 -6.16
C LEU A 330 -12.63 -26.37 -5.87
N GLN A 331 -13.15 -26.64 -4.68
CA GLN A 331 -14.50 -26.26 -4.24
C GLN A 331 -14.66 -24.73 -4.12
N ALA A 332 -13.56 -24.01 -3.89
CA ALA A 332 -13.56 -22.55 -3.73
C ALA A 332 -13.43 -21.80 -5.07
N ARG A 333 -13.33 -22.50 -6.20
CA ARG A 333 -13.19 -21.87 -7.52
C ARG A 333 -14.54 -21.31 -7.99
N THR A 334 -14.51 -20.12 -8.58
CA THR A 334 -15.67 -19.61 -9.32
C THR A 334 -15.35 -19.72 -10.82
N PRO A 335 -16.18 -20.42 -11.63
CA PRO A 335 -15.99 -20.45 -13.08
C PRO A 335 -16.11 -19.03 -13.65
N PRO A 336 -15.49 -18.76 -14.82
CA PRO A 336 -15.56 -17.45 -15.41
C PRO A 336 -17.01 -17.04 -15.67
N ARG A 337 -17.37 -15.78 -15.39
CA ARG A 337 -18.71 -15.28 -15.73
C ARG A 337 -18.91 -15.45 -17.25
N PRO A 338 -20.06 -15.94 -17.72
CA PRO A 338 -20.34 -15.96 -19.15
C PRO A 338 -20.23 -14.53 -19.69
N HIS A 339 -19.39 -14.36 -20.71
CA HIS A 339 -19.24 -13.09 -21.42
C HIS A 339 -20.60 -12.72 -22.00
N PRO A 340 -21.08 -11.46 -21.93
CA PRO A 340 -22.37 -11.05 -22.51
C PRO A 340 -22.53 -11.33 -24.02
N LEU A 341 -21.43 -11.63 -24.71
CA LEU A 341 -21.38 -11.99 -26.14
C LEU A 341 -21.25 -13.50 -26.40
N ALA A 342 -21.03 -14.31 -25.36
CA ALA A 342 -21.08 -15.76 -25.45
C ALA A 342 -22.53 -16.23 -25.27
N ALA A 343 -23.42 -15.79 -26.16
CA ALA A 343 -24.73 -16.42 -26.26
C ALA A 343 -24.54 -17.86 -26.78
N PRO A 344 -25.29 -18.85 -26.26
CA PRO A 344 -25.15 -20.24 -26.66
C PRO A 344 -25.82 -20.44 -28.03
N GLY A 345 -25.05 -20.28 -29.11
CA GLY A 345 -25.46 -20.65 -30.46
C GLY A 345 -24.60 -21.82 -30.95
N ALA A 346 -25.14 -23.04 -30.89
CA ALA A 346 -24.88 -24.27 -31.68
C ALA A 346 -23.47 -24.64 -32.21
N ALA A 347 -22.38 -23.94 -31.88
CA ALA A 347 -21.02 -24.23 -32.34
C ALA A 347 -20.08 -24.67 -31.19
N GLY A 348 -20.58 -24.72 -29.95
CA GLY A 348 -19.80 -25.08 -28.76
C GLY A 348 -19.36 -26.56 -28.70
N ALA A 349 -20.05 -27.46 -29.42
CA ALA A 349 -19.70 -28.88 -29.45
C ALA A 349 -18.55 -29.20 -30.44
N ALA A 350 -18.29 -28.34 -31.43
CA ALA A 350 -17.25 -28.57 -32.43
C ALA A 350 -15.87 -28.00 -32.02
N PHE A 351 -15.82 -27.15 -30.98
CA PHE A 351 -14.61 -26.43 -30.58
C PHE A 351 -13.61 -27.28 -29.78
N LEU A 352 -14.06 -28.37 -29.15
CA LEU A 352 -13.22 -29.24 -28.32
C LEU A 352 -12.58 -30.43 -29.05
N ALA A 353 -12.99 -30.73 -30.30
CA ALA A 353 -12.55 -31.94 -31.01
C ALA A 353 -11.34 -31.73 -31.94
N ARG A 354 -10.80 -30.52 -32.11
CA ARG A 354 -9.68 -30.26 -33.03
C ARG A 354 -8.70 -29.23 -32.47
N ARG A 355 -7.60 -29.69 -31.85
CA ARG A 355 -6.23 -29.52 -32.37
C ARG A 355 -5.14 -29.73 -31.30
N ARG A 356 -4.35 -30.78 -31.53
CA ARG A 356 -2.89 -30.75 -31.32
C ARG A 356 -2.30 -29.83 -32.41
N GLY A 357 -1.48 -28.86 -32.02
CA GLY A 357 -0.64 -28.07 -32.93
C GLY A 357 -1.26 -26.76 -33.47
N ALA A 358 -0.45 -25.70 -33.44
CA ALA A 358 -0.63 -24.33 -33.97
C ALA A 358 -1.26 -23.28 -33.03
N VAL A 359 -0.38 -22.45 -32.44
CA VAL A 359 -0.69 -21.17 -31.80
C VAL A 359 -0.89 -20.12 -32.89
N LEU A 360 -2.11 -19.98 -33.40
CA LEU A 360 -2.61 -18.78 -34.10
C LEU A 360 -4.10 -18.65 -33.78
N ARG A 361 -4.43 -17.76 -32.84
CA ARG A 361 -5.82 -17.44 -32.49
C ARG A 361 -6.35 -16.36 -33.43
N GLN A 362 -7.25 -16.71 -34.35
CA GLN A 362 -8.13 -15.72 -34.96
C GLN A 362 -9.45 -15.66 -34.17
N ARG A 363 -9.75 -14.50 -33.60
CA ARG A 363 -11.06 -14.19 -33.01
C ARG A 363 -11.92 -13.49 -34.07
N PRO A 364 -13.26 -13.70 -34.10
CA PRO A 364 -14.15 -12.83 -34.86
C PRO A 364 -14.05 -11.39 -34.34
N ARG A 365 -14.05 -10.40 -35.24
CA ARG A 365 -14.05 -8.97 -34.88
C ARG A 365 -15.32 -8.66 -34.07
N PRO A 366 -15.21 -7.93 -32.94
CA PRO A 366 -16.39 -7.46 -32.22
C PRO A 366 -17.21 -6.48 -33.09
N PRO A 367 -18.52 -6.35 -32.86
CA PRO A 367 -19.34 -5.34 -33.52
C PRO A 367 -18.82 -3.93 -33.21
N ALA A 368 -18.92 -3.02 -34.17
CA ALA A 368 -18.48 -1.64 -34.01
C ALA A 368 -19.14 -1.00 -32.77
N GLY A 369 -18.33 -0.47 -31.84
CA GLY A 369 -18.79 0.15 -30.60
C GLY A 369 -18.91 -0.77 -29.38
N PHE A 370 -18.67 -2.09 -29.51
CA PHE A 370 -18.58 -2.98 -28.34
C PHE A 370 -17.19 -2.89 -27.70
N HIS A 371 -17.15 -2.49 -26.42
CA HIS A 371 -15.94 -2.49 -25.60
C HIS A 371 -16.09 -3.54 -24.48
N ASP A 372 -15.23 -4.56 -24.49
CA ASP A 372 -15.07 -5.42 -23.32
C ASP A 372 -14.43 -4.55 -22.21
N PRO A 373 -15.06 -4.36 -21.05
CA PRO A 373 -14.48 -3.61 -19.94
C PRO A 373 -13.17 -4.24 -19.41
N ASP A 374 -12.94 -5.52 -19.71
CA ASP A 374 -11.71 -6.24 -19.41
C ASP A 374 -10.69 -6.17 -20.56
N GLU A 375 -11.01 -5.58 -21.72
CA GLU A 375 -10.04 -5.40 -22.81
C GLU A 375 -9.38 -4.01 -22.76
N PRO A 376 -8.06 -3.94 -22.92
CA PRO A 376 -7.33 -2.70 -22.86
C PRO A 376 -7.55 -1.85 -24.10
N ARG A 377 -7.73 -0.54 -23.91
CA ARG A 377 -7.84 0.41 -25.01
C ARG A 377 -6.50 0.49 -25.77
N PRO A 378 -6.50 0.46 -27.12
CA PRO A 378 -5.30 0.75 -27.88
C PRO A 378 -4.77 2.15 -27.52
N ILE A 379 -3.46 2.30 -27.49
CA ILE A 379 -2.81 3.57 -27.13
C ILE A 379 -2.85 4.49 -28.35
N ASP A 380 -3.58 5.59 -28.22
CA ASP A 380 -3.52 6.70 -29.17
C ASP A 380 -2.22 7.49 -28.95
N LEU A 381 -1.19 7.14 -29.73
CA LEU A 381 0.04 7.93 -29.86
C LEU A 381 -0.24 9.08 -30.85
N GLN A 382 -0.91 10.12 -30.35
CA GLN A 382 -1.21 11.33 -31.12
C GLN A 382 -0.06 12.35 -31.03
N GLU A 383 -0.07 13.30 -31.96
CA GLU A 383 0.82 14.46 -31.95
C GLU A 383 0.75 15.20 -30.61
N GLY A 384 1.90 15.69 -30.13
CA GLY A 384 2.01 16.44 -28.88
C GLY A 384 2.01 15.58 -27.61
N VAL A 385 1.72 14.28 -27.69
CA VAL A 385 1.79 13.37 -26.54
C VAL A 385 3.25 13.22 -26.08
N ARG A 386 3.48 13.35 -24.77
CA ARG A 386 4.76 13.08 -24.13
C ARG A 386 4.90 11.60 -23.79
N VAL A 387 5.97 10.97 -24.25
CA VAL A 387 6.30 9.55 -24.07
C VAL A 387 7.72 9.41 -23.53
N LEU A 388 8.10 8.23 -23.04
CA LEU A 388 9.50 7.88 -22.74
C LEU A 388 10.13 7.22 -23.96
N PHE A 389 11.30 7.70 -24.35
CA PHE A 389 12.08 7.15 -25.46
C PHE A 389 12.97 6.00 -24.99
N LEU A 390 12.93 4.86 -25.67
CA LEU A 390 13.67 3.65 -25.33
C LEU A 390 14.79 3.34 -26.34
N GLY A 391 15.16 4.29 -27.20
CA GLY A 391 16.33 4.16 -28.07
C GLY A 391 17.64 4.29 -27.27
N GLN A 392 18.71 3.67 -27.78
CA GLN A 392 19.99 3.51 -27.08
C GLN A 392 20.62 4.84 -26.63
N GLU A 393 20.64 5.87 -27.50
CA GLU A 393 21.31 7.15 -27.24
C GLU A 393 20.64 8.00 -26.15
N HIS A 394 19.31 7.91 -26.01
CA HIS A 394 18.53 8.73 -25.07
C HIS A 394 17.53 7.90 -24.25
N TYR A 395 17.90 6.67 -23.90
CA TYR A 395 17.04 5.73 -23.19
C TYR A 395 16.49 6.35 -21.88
N GLY A 396 15.17 6.31 -21.70
CA GLY A 396 14.47 6.84 -20.54
C GLY A 396 14.28 8.37 -20.54
N CYS A 397 14.67 9.08 -21.60
CA CYS A 397 14.39 10.51 -21.74
C CYS A 397 12.96 10.77 -22.18
N VAL A 398 12.43 11.95 -21.83
CA VAL A 398 11.10 12.37 -22.28
C VAL A 398 11.17 12.78 -23.74
N ALA A 399 10.24 12.28 -24.54
CA ALA A 399 10.08 12.64 -25.93
C ALA A 399 8.66 13.15 -26.20
N THR A 400 8.53 14.11 -27.09
CA THR A 400 7.24 14.62 -27.57
C THR A 400 7.03 14.11 -28.99
N LEU A 401 5.87 13.52 -29.26
CA LEU A 401 5.48 13.12 -30.61
C LEU A 401 5.30 14.37 -31.49
N LEU A 402 6.00 14.40 -32.61
CA LEU A 402 5.93 15.49 -33.60
C LEU A 402 4.89 15.18 -34.68
N PRO A 403 4.38 16.20 -35.39
CA PRO A 403 3.60 16.00 -36.60
C PRO A 403 4.42 15.18 -37.62
N ASP A 404 3.77 14.25 -38.32
CA ASP A 404 4.40 13.37 -39.31
C ASP A 404 4.95 14.22 -40.49
N PRO A 405 6.29 14.41 -40.61
CA PRO A 405 6.87 15.32 -41.59
C PRO A 405 6.85 14.74 -43.02
N GLY A 406 6.33 13.54 -43.23
CA GLY A 406 6.21 12.90 -44.52
C GLY A 406 6.84 11.53 -44.53
N ARG A 407 5.98 10.50 -44.43
CA ARG A 407 6.20 9.06 -44.70
C ARG A 407 7.56 8.74 -45.35
N GLY A 408 8.56 8.46 -44.51
CA GLY A 408 9.84 7.90 -44.95
C GLY A 408 9.64 6.60 -45.74
N VAL A 409 10.67 6.13 -46.42
CA VAL A 409 10.65 4.87 -47.18
C VAL A 409 11.48 3.80 -46.47
N ASP A 410 11.04 2.54 -46.52
CA ASP A 410 11.85 1.41 -46.08
C ASP A 410 13.04 1.17 -47.04
N ALA A 411 13.94 0.25 -46.67
CA ALA A 411 15.11 -0.11 -47.48
C ALA A 411 14.77 -0.62 -48.90
N HIS A 412 13.49 -0.84 -49.20
CA HIS A 412 12.96 -1.36 -50.46
C HIS A 412 12.08 -0.31 -51.17
N GLY A 413 12.14 0.96 -50.75
CA GLY A 413 11.43 2.08 -51.36
C GLY A 413 9.94 2.17 -51.03
N ARG A 414 9.43 1.38 -50.08
CA ARG A 414 8.00 1.37 -49.72
C ARG A 414 7.73 2.42 -48.64
N ARG A 415 6.66 3.19 -48.79
CA ARG A 415 6.26 4.21 -47.80
C ARG A 415 5.93 3.56 -46.45
N LEU A 416 6.55 4.06 -45.40
CA LEU A 416 6.33 3.66 -44.02
C LEU A 416 4.93 4.12 -43.55
N LEU A 417 4.30 3.31 -42.72
CA LEU A 417 2.98 3.59 -42.13
C LEU A 417 3.14 4.54 -40.93
N GLY A 418 2.44 5.68 -40.98
CA GLY A 418 2.36 6.64 -39.87
C GLY A 418 1.57 6.10 -38.68
N LEU A 419 1.85 6.62 -37.49
CA LEU A 419 1.25 6.21 -36.21
C LEU A 419 -0.29 6.33 -36.14
N SER A 420 -0.91 7.17 -37.00
CA SER A 420 -2.36 7.35 -37.06
C SER A 420 -3.14 6.10 -37.49
N ALA A 421 -2.45 5.04 -37.94
CA ALA A 421 -3.03 3.73 -38.25
C ALA A 421 -3.05 2.76 -37.04
N GLY A 422 -3.51 3.21 -35.87
CA GLY A 422 -3.95 2.34 -34.77
C GLY A 422 -2.89 1.40 -34.18
N GLY A 423 -1.61 1.79 -34.15
CA GLY A 423 -0.56 0.98 -33.52
C GLY A 423 -0.27 -0.34 -34.24
N ALA A 424 -0.55 -0.43 -35.55
CA ALA A 424 -0.26 -1.61 -36.35
C ALA A 424 1.23 -2.01 -36.30
N PRO A 425 1.55 -3.32 -36.40
CA PRO A 425 2.94 -3.79 -36.42
C PRO A 425 3.70 -3.10 -37.56
N GLY A 426 4.79 -2.39 -37.22
CA GLY A 426 5.60 -1.64 -38.19
C GLY A 426 5.39 -0.13 -38.21
N ALA A 427 4.45 0.43 -37.42
CA ALA A 427 4.26 1.87 -37.34
C ALA A 427 5.54 2.64 -36.92
N ARG A 428 5.75 3.80 -37.53
CA ARG A 428 6.91 4.68 -37.32
C ARG A 428 6.48 6.10 -36.94
N ALA A 429 7.32 6.78 -36.17
CA ALA A 429 7.04 8.06 -35.55
C ALA A 429 8.21 9.05 -35.71
N CYS A 430 7.89 10.34 -35.74
CA CYS A 430 8.88 11.40 -35.49
C CYS A 430 8.71 11.91 -34.05
N VAL A 431 9.82 12.03 -33.33
CA VAL A 431 9.80 12.42 -31.91
C VAL A 431 10.90 13.42 -31.60
N ARG A 432 10.58 14.40 -30.76
CA ARG A 432 11.53 15.33 -30.17
C ARG A 432 11.92 14.86 -28.79
N VAL A 433 13.14 14.35 -28.62
CA VAL A 433 13.66 13.87 -27.34
C VAL A 433 14.33 15.03 -26.62
N ALA A 434 13.99 15.25 -25.35
CA ALA A 434 14.69 16.20 -24.48
C ALA A 434 15.77 15.45 -23.69
N PRO A 435 17.07 15.68 -23.97
CA PRO A 435 18.16 14.97 -23.29
C PRO A 435 18.19 15.23 -21.78
N ALA A 436 18.72 14.28 -21.02
CA ALA A 436 18.94 14.46 -19.59
C ALA A 436 19.94 15.61 -19.34
N ARG A 437 19.62 16.51 -18.40
CA ARG A 437 20.43 17.70 -18.07
C ARG A 437 21.69 17.42 -17.25
N HIS A 438 22.22 16.20 -17.33
CA HIS A 438 23.42 15.74 -16.63
C HIS A 438 24.00 14.49 -17.33
N ASP A 439 25.30 14.25 -17.16
CA ASP A 439 26.00 13.01 -17.59
C ASP A 439 25.44 11.79 -16.84
N ALA A 440 24.37 11.24 -17.38
CA ALA A 440 23.63 10.11 -16.82
C ALA A 440 24.45 8.82 -16.76
N ALA A 441 25.18 8.53 -17.84
CA ALA A 441 25.93 7.29 -17.99
C ALA A 441 27.16 7.28 -17.09
N GLY A 442 27.91 8.39 -17.03
CA GLY A 442 29.03 8.52 -16.12
C GLY A 442 28.58 8.56 -14.66
N ALA A 443 27.45 9.20 -14.33
CA ALA A 443 26.90 9.18 -12.97
C ALA A 443 26.56 7.75 -12.51
N ALA A 444 25.92 6.94 -13.37
CA ALA A 444 25.62 5.54 -13.05
C ALA A 444 26.89 4.67 -12.92
N LYS A 445 27.90 4.90 -13.77
CA LYS A 445 29.19 4.20 -13.69
C LYS A 445 29.94 4.54 -12.40
N ARG A 446 30.03 5.83 -12.04
CA ARG A 446 30.58 6.29 -10.75
C ARG A 446 29.78 5.71 -9.59
N GLY A 447 28.45 5.67 -9.72
CA GLY A 447 27.53 5.04 -8.78
C GLY A 447 27.90 3.60 -8.43
N ARG A 448 28.02 2.76 -9.47
CA ARG A 448 28.44 1.36 -9.35
C ARG A 448 29.83 1.22 -8.73
N GLN A 449 30.78 2.06 -9.15
CA GLN A 449 32.14 2.02 -8.64
C GLN A 449 32.19 2.33 -7.13
N VAL A 450 31.54 3.40 -6.69
CA VAL A 450 31.49 3.80 -5.27
C VAL A 450 30.87 2.70 -4.41
N VAL A 451 29.75 2.11 -4.82
CA VAL A 451 29.13 1.06 -4.00
C VAL A 451 30.00 -0.21 -3.96
N ARG A 452 30.73 -0.54 -5.04
CA ARG A 452 31.67 -1.66 -5.06
C ARG A 452 32.90 -1.42 -4.18
N GLU A 453 33.39 -0.19 -4.13
CA GLU A 453 34.58 0.20 -3.35
C GLU A 453 34.29 0.30 -1.85
N TYR A 454 33.05 0.63 -1.48
CA TYR A 454 32.63 0.78 -0.08
C TYR A 454 31.53 -0.22 0.31
N PRO A 455 31.78 -1.55 0.24
CA PRO A 455 30.80 -2.55 0.61
C PRO A 455 30.57 -2.57 2.12
N ILE A 456 29.38 -3.03 2.53
CA ILE A 456 29.11 -3.30 3.94
C ILE A 456 29.80 -4.60 4.31
N GLN A 457 30.74 -4.53 5.24
CA GLN A 457 31.45 -5.70 5.75
C GLN A 457 30.64 -6.35 6.88
N TYR A 458 30.33 -7.63 6.72
CA TYR A 458 29.65 -8.44 7.73
C TYR A 458 30.60 -9.50 8.29
N MET A 459 30.54 -9.69 9.61
CA MET A 459 31.25 -10.74 10.32
C MET A 459 30.27 -11.85 10.72
N PRO A 460 30.56 -13.13 10.43
CA PRO A 460 29.74 -14.23 10.91
C PRO A 460 29.59 -14.19 12.44
N SER A 461 28.42 -14.57 12.94
CA SER A 461 28.07 -14.48 14.38
C SER A 461 29.12 -15.05 15.32
N GLY A 462 29.76 -16.18 14.99
CA GLY A 462 30.82 -16.77 15.82
C GLY A 462 32.09 -15.90 15.90
N VAL A 463 32.47 -15.24 14.80
CA VAL A 463 33.61 -14.30 14.76
C VAL A 463 33.27 -13.02 15.51
N ALA A 464 32.07 -12.47 15.27
CA ALA A 464 31.55 -11.30 15.96
C ALA A 464 31.48 -11.48 17.49
N ALA A 465 31.01 -12.65 17.94
CA ALA A 465 30.96 -12.99 19.37
C ALA A 465 32.35 -13.07 20.00
N ARG A 466 33.33 -13.64 19.28
CA ARG A 466 34.73 -13.67 19.72
C ARG A 466 35.34 -12.28 19.83
N ALA A 467 35.08 -11.41 18.86
CA ALA A 467 35.56 -10.02 18.87
C ALA A 467 35.01 -9.24 20.08
N LEU A 468 33.73 -9.46 20.42
CA LEU A 468 33.07 -8.84 21.57
C LEU A 468 33.36 -9.53 22.92
N ARG A 469 34.06 -10.68 22.91
CA ARG A 469 34.28 -11.54 24.09
C ARG A 469 32.95 -11.84 24.81
N VAL A 470 31.97 -12.31 24.06
CA VAL A 470 30.64 -12.72 24.54
C VAL A 470 30.27 -14.09 23.99
N ASN A 471 29.37 -14.79 24.67
CA ASN A 471 28.80 -16.03 24.14
C ASN A 471 28.00 -15.78 22.83
N PRO A 472 28.18 -16.57 21.76
CA PRO A 472 27.39 -16.46 20.53
C PRO A 472 25.86 -16.50 20.76
N ARG A 473 25.39 -17.25 21.76
CA ARG A 473 23.98 -17.30 22.15
C ARG A 473 23.50 -15.95 22.71
N LEU A 474 24.30 -15.31 23.56
CA LEU A 474 24.02 -13.97 24.08
C LEU A 474 23.91 -12.97 22.93
N LEU A 475 24.86 -12.99 22.00
CA LEU A 475 24.87 -12.11 20.83
C LEU A 475 23.61 -12.31 19.98
N GLY A 476 23.21 -13.57 19.73
CA GLY A 476 22.00 -13.89 18.98
C GLY A 476 20.70 -13.44 19.66
N ARG A 477 20.68 -13.40 21.00
CA ARG A 477 19.55 -12.99 21.84
C ARG A 477 19.43 -11.47 21.93
N VAL A 478 20.51 -10.78 22.29
CA VAL A 478 20.52 -9.30 22.47
C VAL A 478 20.27 -8.55 21.15
N THR A 479 20.65 -9.14 20.02
CA THR A 479 20.37 -8.58 18.68
C THR A 479 18.94 -8.82 18.19
N GLY A 480 18.19 -9.73 18.82
CA GLY A 480 16.77 -9.95 18.56
C GLY A 480 15.88 -9.12 19.50
N ASN A 481 14.58 -9.44 19.51
CA ASN A 481 13.65 -8.96 20.53
C ASN A 481 13.85 -9.73 21.85
N VAL A 482 13.91 -9.01 22.96
CA VAL A 482 14.04 -9.56 24.31
C VAL A 482 12.92 -8.99 25.17
N TRP A 483 11.82 -9.74 25.26
CA TRP A 483 10.65 -9.32 26.02
C TRP A 483 10.80 -9.60 27.51
N VAL A 484 10.56 -8.58 28.32
CA VAL A 484 10.60 -8.61 29.78
C VAL A 484 9.23 -8.20 30.33
N GLY A 485 8.67 -8.98 31.24
CA GLY A 485 7.45 -8.64 31.97
C GLY A 485 7.73 -7.71 33.13
N ASP A 486 6.96 -6.62 33.23
CA ASP A 486 7.02 -5.61 34.28
C ASP A 486 5.60 -5.41 34.83
N GLY A 487 5.22 -6.21 35.83
CA GLY A 487 3.83 -6.34 36.27
C GLY A 487 2.93 -6.84 35.12
N ASP A 488 1.86 -6.10 34.82
CA ASP A 488 0.96 -6.37 33.69
C ASP A 488 1.52 -5.90 32.33
N ASN A 489 2.62 -5.14 32.34
CA ASN A 489 3.23 -4.60 31.13
C ASN A 489 4.33 -5.53 30.59
N ARG A 490 4.66 -5.36 29.30
CA ARG A 490 5.81 -6.01 28.66
C ARG A 490 6.63 -4.99 27.90
N VAL A 491 7.94 -5.01 28.14
CA VAL A 491 8.91 -4.11 27.49
C VAL A 491 9.92 -4.92 26.69
N ASP A 492 10.38 -4.37 25.57
CA ASP A 492 11.46 -4.96 24.77
C ASP A 492 12.77 -4.30 25.14
N VAL A 493 13.72 -5.09 25.65
CA VAL A 493 15.09 -4.66 25.97
C VAL A 493 16.10 -5.21 24.96
N GLY A 494 15.64 -5.77 23.84
CA GLY A 494 16.51 -6.18 22.76
C GLY A 494 16.88 -5.03 21.84
N LEU A 495 18.00 -5.14 21.11
CA LEU A 495 18.32 -4.22 20.02
C LEU A 495 17.35 -4.35 18.84
N ALA A 496 16.61 -5.48 18.76
CA ALA A 496 15.57 -5.74 17.77
C ALA A 496 16.00 -5.52 16.30
N VAL A 497 17.28 -5.75 15.98
CA VAL A 497 17.83 -5.58 14.62
C VAL A 497 17.54 -6.76 13.71
N LYS A 498 16.97 -7.85 14.24
CA LYS A 498 16.49 -9.00 13.47
C LYS A 498 15.28 -9.68 14.11
N ASN A 499 14.45 -10.26 13.26
CA ASN A 499 13.41 -11.21 13.64
C ASN A 499 13.53 -12.47 12.77
N ALA A 500 14.20 -13.49 13.30
CA ALA A 500 14.47 -14.73 12.57
C ALA A 500 13.18 -15.49 12.19
N LYS A 501 12.14 -15.43 13.03
CA LYS A 501 10.86 -16.11 12.75
C LYS A 501 10.13 -15.50 11.56
N GLN A 502 10.28 -14.19 11.36
CA GLN A 502 9.63 -13.46 10.27
C GLN A 502 10.57 -13.22 9.08
N GLY A 503 11.83 -13.67 9.14
CA GLY A 503 12.83 -13.41 8.10
C GLY A 503 13.07 -11.91 7.90
N LEU A 504 13.12 -11.14 8.99
CA LEU A 504 13.35 -9.69 8.94
C LEU A 504 14.69 -9.30 9.56
N CYS A 505 15.34 -8.28 9.01
CA CYS A 505 16.52 -7.65 9.59
C CYS A 505 16.62 -6.17 9.25
N VAL A 506 17.46 -5.46 9.99
CA VAL A 506 17.88 -4.09 9.67
C VAL A 506 19.08 -4.18 8.73
N PRO A 507 18.93 -3.86 7.43
CA PRO A 507 20.03 -3.95 6.48
C PRO A 507 21.16 -3.01 6.88
N GLY A 508 22.39 -3.44 6.67
CA GLY A 508 23.59 -2.72 7.09
C GLY A 508 24.02 -2.99 8.53
N LEU A 509 23.17 -3.63 9.35
CA LEU A 509 23.51 -4.06 10.70
C LEU A 509 23.56 -5.57 10.84
N ALA A 510 22.54 -6.26 10.29
CA ALA A 510 22.41 -7.70 10.34
C ALA A 510 22.01 -8.26 8.97
N ALA A 511 22.59 -9.40 8.60
CA ALA A 511 22.27 -10.14 7.39
C ALA A 511 22.27 -11.65 7.67
N PRO A 512 21.44 -12.46 7.00
CA PRO A 512 21.57 -13.92 7.04
C PRO A 512 22.84 -14.35 6.31
N LEU A 513 23.42 -15.48 6.74
CA LEU A 513 24.50 -16.13 5.99
C LEU A 513 23.94 -16.81 4.72
N HIS A 514 24.77 -16.96 3.69
CA HIS A 514 24.36 -17.52 2.39
C HIS A 514 23.93 -18.99 2.44
N ASP A 515 24.39 -19.73 3.45
CA ASP A 515 24.11 -21.14 3.69
C ASP A 515 22.97 -21.36 4.71
N ASP A 516 22.25 -20.28 5.07
CA ASP A 516 21.22 -20.27 6.11
C ASP A 516 21.69 -20.81 7.49
N SER A 517 23.00 -20.94 7.70
CA SER A 517 23.59 -21.47 8.95
C SER A 517 23.49 -20.52 10.14
N GLY A 518 23.12 -19.26 9.89
CA GLY A 518 22.96 -18.26 10.94
C GLY A 518 22.99 -16.82 10.43
N TRP A 519 23.52 -15.94 11.27
CA TRP A 519 23.52 -14.50 11.07
C TRP A 519 24.94 -13.94 11.01
N ALA A 520 25.10 -12.85 10.27
CA ALA A 520 26.29 -12.02 10.23
C ALA A 520 25.95 -10.58 10.63
N TYR A 521 26.92 -9.90 11.25
CA TYR A 521 26.75 -8.59 11.87
C TYR A 521 27.82 -7.62 11.40
N SER A 522 27.46 -6.37 11.16
CA SER A 522 28.42 -5.32 10.75
C SER A 522 29.18 -4.75 11.95
N GLN A 523 30.34 -4.13 11.71
CA GLN A 523 31.11 -3.45 12.77
C GLN A 523 30.29 -2.43 13.59
N PRO A 524 29.47 -1.53 12.98
CA PRO A 524 28.64 -0.59 13.76
C PRO A 524 27.67 -1.24 14.75
N LEU A 525 27.18 -2.45 14.46
CA LEU A 525 26.32 -3.19 15.38
C LEU A 525 27.14 -3.76 16.55
N LEU A 526 28.37 -4.21 16.29
CA LEU A 526 29.27 -4.70 17.34
C LEU A 526 29.64 -3.55 18.29
N ASP A 527 29.97 -2.38 17.76
CA ASP A 527 30.25 -1.18 18.56
C ASP A 527 29.04 -0.82 19.44
N LEU A 528 27.83 -0.92 18.88
CA LEU A 528 26.59 -0.68 19.63
C LEU A 528 26.35 -1.72 20.72
N VAL A 529 26.63 -3.00 20.47
CA VAL A 529 26.54 -4.06 21.50
C VAL A 529 27.58 -3.83 22.60
N ALA A 530 28.79 -3.38 22.26
CA ALA A 530 29.81 -3.02 23.24
C ALA A 530 29.40 -1.82 24.09
N GLU A 531 28.77 -0.80 23.48
CA GLU A 531 28.19 0.33 24.22
C GLU A 531 27.05 -0.11 25.14
N TYR A 532 26.16 -0.98 24.65
CA TYR A 532 25.08 -1.57 25.47
C TYR A 532 25.67 -2.27 26.69
N ARG A 533 26.67 -3.14 26.49
CA ARG A 533 27.37 -3.84 27.57
C ARG A 533 27.95 -2.87 28.61
N ARG A 534 28.55 -1.76 28.16
CA ARG A 534 29.15 -0.75 29.04
C ARG A 534 28.10 0.00 29.85
N ARG A 535 26.96 0.34 29.22
CA ARG A 535 25.92 1.18 29.84
C ARG A 535 25.00 0.38 30.77
N PHE A 536 24.67 -0.85 30.40
CA PHE A 536 23.74 -1.70 31.13
C PHE A 536 24.29 -3.12 31.30
N PRO A 537 25.42 -3.30 32.01
CA PRO A 537 26.10 -4.59 32.13
C PRO A 537 25.21 -5.68 32.74
N TRP A 538 24.35 -5.30 33.68
CA TRP A 538 23.41 -6.20 34.35
C TRP A 538 22.39 -6.84 33.38
N VAL A 539 22.00 -6.16 32.30
CA VAL A 539 21.11 -6.75 31.29
C VAL A 539 21.81 -7.94 30.64
N LEU A 540 23.02 -7.73 30.11
CA LEU A 540 23.74 -8.74 29.36
C LEU A 540 24.18 -9.90 30.26
N SER A 541 24.61 -9.63 31.49
CA SER A 541 24.97 -10.66 32.46
C SER A 541 23.79 -11.59 32.76
N THR A 542 22.58 -11.05 32.94
CA THR A 542 21.38 -11.87 33.13
C THR A 542 21.01 -12.64 31.87
N LEU A 543 21.12 -12.02 30.69
CA LEU A 543 20.83 -12.71 29.43
C LEU A 543 21.81 -13.84 29.12
N GLU A 544 23.02 -13.78 29.65
CA GLU A 544 24.05 -14.80 29.50
C GLU A 544 23.86 -15.97 30.47
N SER A 545 23.44 -15.70 31.71
CA SER A 545 23.19 -16.71 32.74
C SER A 545 21.81 -17.39 32.62
N SER A 546 20.81 -16.69 32.08
CA SER A 546 19.45 -17.19 31.96
C SER A 546 19.21 -17.95 30.65
N SER A 547 18.72 -19.19 30.75
CA SER A 547 18.21 -19.97 29.62
C SER A 547 16.73 -19.70 29.32
N GLU A 548 16.02 -18.96 30.19
CA GLU A 548 14.57 -18.77 30.09
C GLU A 548 14.19 -17.76 29.01
N HIS A 549 13.15 -18.05 28.23
CA HIS A 549 12.65 -17.11 27.22
C HIS A 549 11.72 -16.03 27.77
N ARG A 550 11.14 -16.23 28.96
CA ARG A 550 10.25 -15.27 29.62
C ARG A 550 10.99 -14.64 30.79
N LEU A 551 11.48 -13.42 30.60
CA LEU A 551 12.17 -12.68 31.64
C LEU A 551 11.17 -11.81 32.40
N THR A 552 11.35 -11.67 33.71
CA THR A 552 10.67 -10.66 34.52
C THR A 552 11.62 -9.52 34.87
N ALA A 553 11.07 -8.37 35.26
CA ALA A 553 11.83 -7.22 35.75
C ALA A 553 12.75 -7.61 36.92
N GLU A 554 12.28 -8.50 37.79
CA GLU A 554 13.02 -9.00 38.95
C GLU A 554 14.23 -9.85 38.57
N MET A 555 14.11 -10.67 37.53
CA MET A 555 15.22 -11.46 37.02
C MET A 555 16.26 -10.57 36.33
N LEU A 556 15.80 -9.60 35.52
CA LEU A 556 16.70 -8.77 34.71
C LEU A 556 17.48 -7.76 35.54
N VAL A 557 16.80 -7.02 36.41
CA VAL A 557 17.40 -5.97 37.24
C VAL A 557 17.69 -6.57 38.61
N PRO A 558 18.93 -6.95 38.97
CA PRO A 558 19.21 -7.58 40.26
C PRO A 558 19.01 -6.60 41.43
N ALA A 559 18.84 -7.13 42.64
CA ALA A 559 18.64 -6.33 43.86
C ALA A 559 19.79 -5.34 44.15
N SER A 560 21.00 -5.63 43.67
CA SER A 560 22.16 -4.74 43.75
C SER A 560 22.04 -3.48 42.89
N VAL A 561 21.12 -3.46 41.92
CA VAL A 561 20.86 -2.33 41.02
C VAL A 561 19.60 -1.57 41.43
N ALA A 562 18.55 -2.29 41.85
CA ALA A 562 17.30 -1.72 42.32
C ALA A 562 16.63 -2.66 43.32
N ALA A 563 16.26 -2.15 44.50
CA ALA A 563 15.70 -2.96 45.58
C ALA A 563 14.19 -3.13 45.41
N THR A 564 13.49 -2.09 44.98
CA THR A 564 12.03 -2.07 44.89
C THR A 564 11.52 -2.33 43.47
N ALA A 565 10.26 -2.78 43.35
CA ALA A 565 9.62 -2.96 42.04
C ALA A 565 9.58 -1.65 41.24
N SER A 566 9.24 -0.52 41.88
CA SER A 566 9.20 0.80 41.24
C SER A 566 10.56 1.23 40.68
N GLU A 567 11.65 0.97 41.40
CA GLU A 567 13.00 1.27 40.92
C GLU A 567 13.41 0.38 39.74
N ARG A 568 12.99 -0.90 39.73
CA ARG A 568 13.24 -1.81 38.61
C ARG A 568 12.51 -1.37 37.36
N SER A 569 11.24 -0.98 37.47
CA SER A 569 10.47 -0.41 36.35
C SER A 569 11.12 0.90 35.84
N ALA A 570 11.63 1.75 36.73
CA ALA A 570 12.37 2.96 36.32
C ALA A 570 13.65 2.62 35.54
N LYS A 571 14.41 1.60 35.97
CA LYS A 571 15.61 1.12 35.24
C LYS A 571 15.27 0.50 33.89
N LEU A 572 14.17 -0.26 33.80
CA LEU A 572 13.68 -0.76 32.52
C LEU A 572 13.27 0.38 31.59
N SER A 573 12.61 1.42 32.11
CA SER A 573 12.26 2.62 31.35
C SER A 573 13.49 3.34 30.83
N GLU A 574 14.56 3.43 31.64
CA GLU A 574 15.85 4.01 31.25
C GLU A 574 16.48 3.27 30.06
N VAL A 575 16.55 1.93 30.12
CA VAL A 575 17.03 1.08 29.02
C VAL A 575 16.17 1.29 27.77
N THR A 576 14.85 1.23 27.92
CA THR A 576 13.91 1.36 26.80
C THR A 576 14.03 2.74 26.13
N SER A 577 14.19 3.80 26.93
CA SER A 577 14.38 5.16 26.46
C SER A 577 15.68 5.32 25.68
N TRP A 578 16.79 4.75 26.19
CA TRP A 578 18.07 4.73 25.47
C TRP A 578 17.95 3.98 24.15
N LEU A 579 17.39 2.76 24.14
CA LEU A 579 17.19 1.96 22.93
C LEU A 579 16.38 2.72 21.88
N LYS A 580 15.26 3.35 22.28
CA LYS A 580 14.42 4.17 21.38
C LYS A 580 15.13 5.41 20.86
N GLY A 581 16.09 5.96 21.60
CA GLY A 581 16.90 7.11 21.21
C GLY A 581 17.99 6.79 20.18
N LEU A 582 18.36 5.52 20.00
CA LEU A 582 19.42 5.11 19.09
C LEU A 582 19.05 5.36 17.62
N PRO A 583 20.02 5.72 16.75
CA PRO A 583 19.81 5.80 15.31
C PRO A 583 19.29 4.49 14.70
N THR A 584 19.66 3.35 15.29
CA THR A 584 19.25 2.01 14.84
C THR A 584 17.76 1.75 15.05
N ALA A 585 17.13 2.31 16.09
CA ALA A 585 15.70 2.19 16.34
C ALA A 585 14.84 2.91 15.28
N LYS A 586 15.43 3.88 14.57
CA LYS A 586 14.78 4.58 13.44
C LYS A 586 14.86 3.79 12.13
N ARG A 587 15.71 2.76 12.05
CA ARG A 587 15.86 1.94 10.84
C ARG A 587 14.81 0.81 10.83
N PRO A 588 14.02 0.66 9.76
CA PRO A 588 12.99 -0.36 9.71
C PRO A 588 13.57 -1.76 9.55
N LEU A 589 12.91 -2.74 10.16
CA LEU A 589 13.07 -4.16 9.84
C LEU A 589 12.47 -4.42 8.46
N VAL A 590 13.27 -4.96 7.53
CA VAL A 590 12.84 -5.36 6.19
C VAL A 590 13.10 -6.83 5.95
N LYS A 591 12.51 -7.41 4.90
CA LYS A 591 12.75 -8.81 4.54
C LYS A 591 14.23 -9.07 4.25
N THR A 592 14.70 -10.23 4.66
CA THR A 592 16.03 -10.71 4.29
C THR A 592 16.20 -10.73 2.76
N GLY A 593 17.43 -10.48 2.30
CA GLY A 593 17.75 -10.39 0.86
C GLY A 593 17.66 -8.99 0.26
N VAL A 594 17.17 -7.98 1.00
CA VAL A 594 17.23 -6.58 0.56
C VAL A 594 18.67 -6.09 0.60
N GLN A 595 19.15 -5.56 -0.54
CA GLN A 595 20.46 -4.94 -0.66
C GLN A 595 20.39 -3.44 -0.42
N ILE A 596 21.38 -2.89 0.28
CA ILE A 596 21.52 -1.45 0.50
C ILE A 596 22.97 -1.01 0.25
N ALA A 597 23.15 0.27 -0.09
CA ALA A 597 24.47 0.90 -0.10
C ALA A 597 24.90 1.24 1.34
N SER A 598 26.21 1.27 1.60
CA SER A 598 26.75 1.72 2.89
C SER A 598 26.51 3.23 3.07
N ASP A 599 26.41 3.69 4.33
CA ASP A 599 26.27 5.12 4.63
C ASP A 599 27.42 5.92 4.00
N LYS A 600 28.64 5.36 3.98
CA LYS A 600 29.80 6.01 3.36
C LYS A 600 29.67 6.11 1.84
N ALA A 601 29.19 5.05 1.18
CA ALA A 601 28.88 5.10 -0.24
C ALA A 601 27.83 6.19 -0.53
N LEU A 602 26.77 6.28 0.28
CA LEU A 602 25.73 7.31 0.11
C LEU A 602 26.26 8.73 0.25
N GLU A 603 27.11 9.01 1.25
CA GLU A 603 27.78 10.31 1.40
C GLU A 603 28.58 10.69 0.16
N ILE A 604 29.40 9.76 -0.34
CA ILE A 604 30.24 9.98 -1.53
C ILE A 604 29.35 10.19 -2.76
N LEU A 605 28.29 9.39 -2.91
CA LEU A 605 27.34 9.55 -4.01
C LEU A 605 26.67 10.93 -3.99
N LEU A 606 26.21 11.39 -2.83
CA LEU A 606 25.61 12.71 -2.66
C LEU A 606 26.62 13.83 -2.98
N ALA A 607 27.87 13.70 -2.50
CA ALA A 607 28.93 14.68 -2.77
C ALA A 607 29.39 14.69 -4.24
N THR A 608 29.24 13.57 -4.96
CA THR A 608 29.66 13.42 -6.36
C THR A 608 28.52 13.53 -7.36
N MET A 609 27.29 13.83 -6.89
CA MET A 609 26.17 14.07 -7.79
C MET A 609 26.46 15.31 -8.65
N PRO A 610 26.41 15.20 -9.99
CA PRO A 610 26.60 16.37 -10.83
C PRO A 610 25.49 17.40 -10.57
N PRO A 611 25.80 18.70 -10.52
CA PRO A 611 24.78 19.74 -10.40
C PRO A 611 23.83 19.68 -11.61
N LEU A 612 22.55 20.02 -11.40
CA LEU A 612 21.62 20.19 -12.50
C LEU A 612 22.05 21.40 -13.33
N LEU A 613 22.29 21.20 -14.63
CA LEU A 613 22.68 22.29 -15.51
C LEU A 613 21.52 23.29 -15.74
N PRO A 614 21.82 24.58 -15.95
CA PRO A 614 20.83 25.59 -16.31
C PRO A 614 20.04 25.21 -17.57
N ARG A 615 18.79 25.68 -17.68
CA ARG A 615 17.98 25.50 -18.90
C ARG A 615 18.66 26.22 -20.07
N GLY A 616 19.00 25.49 -21.14
CA GLY A 616 19.48 26.06 -22.41
C GLY A 616 21.01 26.11 -22.63
N ALA A 617 21.82 25.49 -21.78
CA ALA A 617 23.27 25.42 -21.98
C ALA A 617 23.70 24.23 -22.86
N GLY A 618 24.43 24.49 -23.97
CA GLY A 618 25.25 23.49 -24.68
C GLY A 618 24.53 22.26 -25.28
N SER A 619 25.23 21.12 -25.31
CA SER A 619 24.92 19.82 -25.96
C SER A 619 23.63 19.09 -25.49
N PHE A 620 22.68 19.81 -24.92
CA PHE A 620 21.43 19.30 -24.32
C PHE A 620 20.17 19.92 -24.96
N LEU A 621 20.31 20.45 -26.17
CA LEU A 621 19.18 20.87 -26.99
C LEU A 621 18.30 19.65 -27.33
N PRO A 622 16.97 19.84 -27.46
CA PRO A 622 16.09 18.77 -27.94
C PRO A 622 16.59 18.21 -29.27
N VAL A 623 16.60 16.88 -29.41
CA VAL A 623 17.01 16.16 -30.62
C VAL A 623 15.79 15.54 -31.27
N ASP A 624 15.62 15.80 -32.56
CA ASP A 624 14.54 15.21 -33.34
C ASP A 624 14.99 13.89 -33.97
N TYR A 625 14.22 12.83 -33.76
CA TYR A 625 14.42 11.52 -34.34
C TYR A 625 13.29 11.22 -35.32
N GLU A 626 13.65 10.81 -36.53
CA GLU A 626 12.72 10.33 -37.55
C GLU A 626 12.66 8.80 -37.57
N ASN A 627 11.58 8.24 -38.12
CA ASN A 627 11.41 6.80 -38.32
C ASN A 627 11.59 5.95 -37.06
N VAL A 628 11.17 6.46 -35.90
CA VAL A 628 11.23 5.73 -34.64
C VAL A 628 10.16 4.65 -34.58
N ALA A 629 10.57 3.42 -34.31
CA ALA A 629 9.65 2.31 -34.15
C ALA A 629 8.75 2.48 -32.91
N ALA A 630 7.45 2.22 -33.04
CA ALA A 630 6.50 2.25 -31.92
C ALA A 630 6.91 1.46 -30.65
N PRO A 631 7.63 0.31 -30.72
CA PRO A 631 8.14 -0.38 -29.52
C PRO A 631 9.18 0.41 -28.73
N LEU A 632 9.86 1.38 -29.36
CA LEU A 632 10.84 2.26 -28.71
C LEU A 632 10.18 3.45 -28.01
N LEU A 633 8.85 3.52 -28.01
CA LEU A 633 8.06 4.59 -27.41
C LEU A 633 7.18 4.02 -26.30
N LEU A 634 7.48 4.39 -25.07
CA LEU A 634 6.70 4.01 -23.90
C LEU A 634 5.73 5.15 -23.54
N PRO A 635 4.41 4.97 -23.71
CA PRO A 635 3.44 6.00 -23.35
C PRO A 635 3.47 6.33 -21.85
N PRO A 636 2.92 7.48 -21.44
CA PRO A 636 2.81 7.85 -20.04
C PRO A 636 2.01 6.80 -19.28
N TYR A 637 2.38 6.58 -18.01
CA TYR A 637 1.68 5.64 -17.16
C TYR A 637 0.24 6.11 -16.95
N ASP A 638 -0.70 5.19 -17.21
CA ASP A 638 -2.11 5.38 -16.96
C ASP A 638 -2.58 4.14 -16.18
N PRO A 639 -3.09 4.30 -14.94
CA PRO A 639 -3.53 3.18 -14.12
C PRO A 639 -4.69 2.40 -14.74
N SER A 640 -5.40 2.99 -15.71
CA SER A 640 -6.43 2.30 -16.49
C SER A 640 -5.89 1.45 -17.64
N ARG A 641 -4.56 1.45 -17.87
CA ARG A 641 -3.90 0.79 -19.01
C ARG A 641 -2.99 -0.38 -18.60
N PRO A 642 -2.76 -1.33 -19.51
CA PRO A 642 -1.73 -2.36 -19.36
C PRO A 642 -0.36 -1.77 -19.07
N LEU A 643 0.39 -2.41 -18.18
CA LEU A 643 1.81 -2.14 -18.03
C LEU A 643 2.54 -2.52 -19.32
N SER A 644 3.57 -1.79 -19.70
CA SER A 644 4.46 -2.27 -20.76
C SER A 644 5.22 -3.52 -20.30
N ALA A 645 5.49 -4.45 -21.23
CA ALA A 645 6.40 -5.58 -20.98
C ALA A 645 7.80 -5.09 -20.58
N LEU A 646 8.16 -3.89 -21.04
CA LEU A 646 9.42 -3.21 -20.76
C LEU A 646 9.44 -2.56 -19.36
N LEU A 647 8.27 -2.48 -18.68
CA LEU A 647 8.19 -2.11 -17.27
C LEU A 647 8.39 -3.36 -16.41
N GLY A 648 9.55 -3.43 -15.78
CA GLY A 648 9.99 -4.53 -14.93
C GLY A 648 11.41 -4.99 -15.27
N GLY A 649 12.13 -5.45 -14.26
CA GLY A 649 13.51 -5.92 -14.35
C GLY A 649 14.09 -6.09 -12.94
N GLN A 650 15.14 -6.90 -12.79
CA GLN A 650 15.91 -6.90 -11.55
C GLN A 650 16.62 -5.55 -11.43
N LEU A 651 16.25 -4.77 -10.42
CA LEU A 651 16.89 -3.50 -10.14
C LEU A 651 18.08 -3.75 -9.22
N GLU A 652 19.26 -3.33 -9.65
CA GLU A 652 20.39 -3.19 -8.77
C GLU A 652 20.25 -1.90 -7.95
N HIS A 653 20.82 -1.88 -6.74
CA HIS A 653 20.76 -0.74 -5.83
C HIS A 653 21.52 0.52 -6.33
N THR A 654 22.17 0.44 -7.51
CA THR A 654 22.81 1.56 -8.23
C THR A 654 22.12 1.88 -9.56
N ALA A 655 21.00 1.21 -9.86
CA ALA A 655 20.26 1.43 -11.09
C ALA A 655 19.73 2.87 -11.14
N LYS A 656 19.93 3.53 -12.29
CA LYS A 656 19.28 4.81 -12.56
C LYS A 656 17.84 4.56 -12.97
N ILE A 657 16.89 5.20 -12.29
CA ILE A 657 15.47 5.06 -12.56
C ILE A 657 14.96 6.36 -13.18
N GLY A 658 14.37 6.26 -14.37
CA GLY A 658 13.53 7.32 -14.93
C GLY A 658 12.13 7.18 -14.37
N LEU A 659 11.58 8.23 -13.75
CA LEU A 659 10.19 8.21 -13.30
C LEU A 659 9.26 8.53 -14.48
N PRO A 660 8.14 7.82 -14.62
CA PRO A 660 7.16 8.14 -15.66
C PRO A 660 6.68 9.58 -15.49
N VAL A 661 6.61 10.32 -16.60
CA VAL A 661 6.07 11.69 -16.61
C VAL A 661 4.58 11.60 -16.26
N PRO A 662 4.09 12.32 -15.23
CA PRO A 662 2.66 12.40 -14.97
C PRO A 662 1.93 12.91 -16.21
N GLY A 663 0.84 12.23 -16.58
CA GLY A 663 0.05 12.57 -17.76
C GLY A 663 -0.32 14.05 -17.78
N THR A 664 0.00 14.71 -18.89
CA THR A 664 -0.60 15.99 -19.26
C THR A 664 -1.59 15.65 -20.35
N PRO A 665 -2.88 15.99 -20.25
CA PRO A 665 -3.80 15.79 -21.34
C PRO A 665 -3.35 16.64 -22.55
N VAL A 666 -3.50 16.04 -23.73
CA VAL A 666 -3.18 16.62 -25.04
C VAL A 666 -3.97 17.92 -25.21
N CYS A 667 -3.28 19.03 -25.50
CA CYS A 667 -3.90 20.19 -26.13
C CYS A 667 -4.43 19.72 -27.49
N GLN A 668 -5.74 19.50 -27.61
CA GLN A 668 -6.37 19.51 -28.92
C GLN A 668 -6.22 20.94 -29.45
N SER A 669 -5.59 21.07 -30.61
CA SER A 669 -5.50 22.33 -31.34
C SER A 669 -6.91 22.87 -31.62
N PRO A 670 -7.09 24.20 -31.65
CA PRO A 670 -8.35 24.78 -32.08
C PRO A 670 -8.55 24.48 -33.56
N SER A 671 -9.66 23.85 -33.90
CA SER A 671 -10.20 23.81 -35.26
C SER A 671 -10.33 25.24 -35.78
N GLN A 672 -9.67 25.53 -36.91
CA GLN A 672 -10.17 26.54 -37.85
C GLN A 672 -11.35 25.97 -38.61
#